data_AF-A0A9P7N8C2-F1
#
_entry.id   AF-A0A9P7N8C2-F1
#
_cell.length_a   1.000
_cell.length_b   1.000
_cell.length_c   1.000
_cell.angle_alpha   90.00
_cell.angle_beta   90.00
_cell.angle_gamma   90.00
#
_symmetry.space_group_name_H-M   'P 1'
#
loop_
_entity.id
_entity.type
_entity.pdbx_description
1 polymer ?
#
loop_
_entity_poly.entity_id
_entity_poly.type
_entity_poly.pdbx_seq_one_letter_code
_entity_poly.pdbx_strand_id
1 'polypeptide(L)'
;MSRCLTLFRKTLHGVRAQQLRPARAFIPQHVRSMVFMVAFTLNIGPDSRIRPKDTRLARQCPPETALRVLAMAEPVEETYAVMMLLAKLNVAAVLAASLSAVSAQTFQRLGTCPTLGCVLPPDQSDFLPGQLFDLRVEVHAPVNGSEAAHDGKPDEDFKVTIAKEGKPPEDITTAFKIAEPKLEKWTFKWYEDLFAQDKKTPSVVNVASKAYRKLSLNETGKYTVTLEYYNGEKTAAEWFVRPIAKKRKAKNVIFFIGDGMTTNMVRQDQFPLFPLIDRVQITAARLLGHKSINGKYQTRMQMDEFPVLGHQMTHSIDSYITDSANSASALYSGHKSTVNAMGVHADSSPDPFDDPKVETIVEIFRRITKGAWGAVSTAFLADATPIALTGHTRRRAEYGALIDQALHGLTNYSWTQHDGPDVFFGAGAEQFYAGKGSYQGKDYYEAFANKGYTISLNKTALDKIDVSKRALGVFCQSNLPVWLDRNVYPENLKDFKNDPKGGNDSALDLPGLKEMTLKAVEVLHERGGDKGFFLMSEAASVDKQMHALDYDRALGDLLELDDTVRATIKQLEEMDILDETLVIVSADHGHGFDVWGSADTEYLAQQKDDRAKRDAIGVYEKSGLSQYTSQQPNKINYGTGVNFPSDWEPRYAIAGGVGAAPDHREDYKVHKAGPRLPAVPGPHGHEHVVNAEDGVDGFIVNGTLPTGEAQGVHSLTDVPVFAMGPCQESFGGTYNNVDVFYKMAACLGLARPHERH
;
A
#
# COMPACT_ATOMS: atom_id res chain seq x y z
N MET A 1 -44.43 -32.02 -35.87
CA MET A 1 -43.33 -31.25 -36.50
C MET A 1 -43.84 -30.23 -37.53
N SER A 2 -44.57 -30.63 -38.57
CA SER A 2 -45.08 -29.69 -39.61
C SER A 2 -46.03 -28.59 -39.06
N ARG A 3 -46.82 -28.85 -38.01
CA ARG A 3 -47.67 -27.81 -37.37
C ARG A 3 -46.94 -26.83 -36.43
N CYS A 4 -45.70 -27.10 -36.00
CA CYS A 4 -44.91 -26.15 -35.20
C CYS A 4 -44.11 -25.19 -36.07
N LEU A 5 -43.66 -25.61 -37.26
CA LEU A 5 -42.95 -24.73 -38.21
C LEU A 5 -43.86 -23.65 -38.82
N THR A 6 -45.17 -23.87 -38.90
CA THR A 6 -46.12 -22.92 -39.52
C THR A 6 -46.51 -21.76 -38.59
N LEU A 7 -46.45 -21.94 -37.26
CA LEU A 7 -46.72 -20.85 -36.31
C LEU A 7 -45.55 -19.86 -36.18
N PHE A 8 -44.31 -20.34 -36.32
CA PHE A 8 -43.11 -19.50 -36.18
C PHE A 8 -42.89 -18.53 -37.36
N ARG A 9 -43.41 -18.86 -38.55
CA ARG A 9 -43.31 -18.01 -39.76
C ARG A 9 -44.35 -16.89 -39.86
N LYS A 10 -45.41 -16.87 -39.04
CA LYS A 10 -46.48 -15.85 -39.11
C LYS A 10 -46.27 -14.61 -38.23
N THR A 11 -45.31 -14.63 -37.30
CA THR A 11 -45.08 -13.51 -36.36
C THR A 11 -44.05 -12.48 -36.87
N LEU A 12 -43.37 -12.76 -37.98
CA LEU A 12 -42.26 -11.95 -38.50
C LEU A 12 -42.62 -10.97 -39.64
N HIS A 13 -43.90 -10.83 -40.02
CA HIS A 13 -44.34 -9.99 -41.15
C HIS A 13 -45.52 -9.08 -40.81
N GLY A 14 -45.34 -8.16 -39.86
CA GLY A 14 -46.38 -7.15 -39.62
C GLY A 14 -46.08 -6.10 -38.56
N VAL A 15 -45.15 -5.19 -38.81
CA VAL A 15 -45.21 -3.81 -38.26
C VAL A 15 -44.56 -2.83 -39.26
N ARG A 16 -45.34 -1.85 -39.71
CA ARG A 16 -44.96 -0.71 -40.59
C ARG A 16 -44.80 0.55 -39.74
N ALA A 17 -43.91 1.44 -40.16
CA ALA A 17 -43.51 2.68 -39.48
C ALA A 17 -44.62 3.73 -39.28
N GLN A 18 -44.63 4.41 -38.13
CA GLN A 18 -45.30 5.69 -37.92
C GLN A 18 -44.44 6.65 -37.07
N GLN A 19 -44.56 7.93 -37.40
CA GLN A 19 -43.72 9.08 -37.05
C GLN A 19 -43.83 9.54 -35.58
N LEU A 20 -42.70 9.95 -34.98
CA LEU A 20 -42.66 10.93 -33.89
C LEU A 20 -41.42 11.86 -34.04
N ARG A 21 -41.65 13.18 -34.00
CA ARG A 21 -40.68 14.27 -33.72
C ARG A 21 -41.28 15.09 -32.54
N PRO A 22 -40.56 16.05 -31.91
CA PRO A 22 -39.33 15.91 -31.12
C PRO A 22 -39.46 16.61 -29.74
N ALA A 23 -38.62 16.28 -28.75
CA ALA A 23 -38.34 17.20 -27.64
C ALA A 23 -36.88 17.07 -27.17
N ARG A 24 -36.27 18.24 -26.91
CA ARG A 24 -34.83 18.52 -26.75
C ARG A 24 -34.28 18.11 -25.38
N ALA A 25 -33.07 17.55 -25.33
CA ALA A 25 -31.95 18.03 -24.49
C ALA A 25 -30.63 17.28 -24.83
N PHE A 26 -29.53 18.02 -24.76
CA PHE A 26 -28.18 17.73 -25.26
C PHE A 26 -27.38 16.72 -24.40
N ILE A 27 -26.72 15.73 -25.02
CA ILE A 27 -25.49 15.07 -24.53
C ILE A 27 -24.56 14.80 -25.74
N PRO A 28 -23.24 15.11 -25.71
CA PRO A 28 -22.35 14.99 -26.86
C PRO A 28 -21.90 13.56 -27.17
N GLN A 29 -21.56 13.36 -28.43
CA GLN A 29 -21.11 12.13 -29.09
C GLN A 29 -19.70 11.72 -28.65
N HIS A 30 -19.50 10.42 -28.36
CA HIS A 30 -18.42 9.56 -28.91
C HIS A 30 -18.37 8.21 -28.16
N VAL A 31 -19.19 7.23 -28.55
CA VAL A 31 -18.82 5.80 -28.46
C VAL A 31 -19.44 5.09 -29.67
N ARG A 32 -18.60 4.84 -30.68
CA ARG A 32 -18.90 3.92 -31.78
C ARG A 32 -18.36 2.55 -31.38
N SER A 33 -19.16 1.51 -31.68
CA SER A 33 -18.75 0.11 -31.87
C SER A 33 -18.66 -0.80 -30.64
N MET A 34 -19.76 -1.50 -30.33
CA MET A 34 -19.90 -2.96 -30.50
C MET A 34 -21.19 -3.44 -29.81
N VAL A 35 -22.14 -3.92 -30.61
CA VAL A 35 -23.29 -4.70 -30.15
C VAL A 35 -23.26 -6.00 -30.96
N PHE A 36 -23.18 -7.15 -30.28
CA PHE A 36 -24.09 -8.28 -30.46
C PHE A 36 -23.65 -9.45 -29.56
N MET A 37 -24.33 -9.63 -28.42
CA MET A 37 -24.87 -10.95 -28.05
C MET A 37 -26.01 -10.78 -27.05
N VAL A 38 -27.18 -11.26 -27.45
CA VAL A 38 -28.45 -11.16 -26.72
C VAL A 38 -28.57 -12.36 -25.77
N ALA A 39 -28.64 -12.09 -24.47
CA ALA A 39 -29.15 -13.04 -23.48
C ALA A 39 -30.51 -12.53 -22.98
N PHE A 40 -31.57 -13.29 -23.27
CA PHE A 40 -32.92 -13.03 -22.78
C PHE A 40 -33.05 -13.57 -21.34
N THR A 41 -33.17 -12.69 -20.36
CA THR A 41 -33.66 -13.03 -19.01
C THR A 41 -34.98 -12.29 -18.79
N LEU A 42 -36.08 -13.04 -18.75
CA LEU A 42 -37.40 -12.56 -18.35
C LEU A 42 -37.39 -12.28 -16.84
N ASN A 43 -37.37 -11.00 -16.46
CA ASN A 43 -37.57 -10.57 -15.09
C ASN A 43 -38.98 -9.98 -14.97
N ILE A 44 -39.89 -10.72 -14.32
CA ILE A 44 -41.26 -10.29 -14.04
C ILE A 44 -41.25 -9.69 -12.63
N GLY A 45 -41.34 -8.36 -12.54
CA GLY A 45 -41.40 -7.63 -11.27
C GLY A 45 -42.74 -7.82 -10.53
N PRO A 46 -42.77 -7.57 -9.21
CA PRO A 46 -43.89 -7.91 -8.35
C PRO A 46 -44.93 -6.80 -8.34
N ASP A 47 -45.74 -6.68 -9.40
CA ASP A 47 -47.04 -6.01 -9.28
C ASP A 47 -48.00 -6.47 -10.38
N SER A 48 -48.75 -7.54 -10.13
CA SER A 48 -50.07 -7.73 -10.74
C SER A 48 -50.83 -8.86 -10.05
N ARG A 49 -51.99 -8.50 -9.49
CA ARG A 49 -52.96 -9.44 -8.91
C ARG A 49 -53.55 -10.31 -10.03
N ILE A 50 -53.31 -11.61 -9.99
CA ILE A 50 -53.99 -12.58 -10.86
C ILE A 50 -55.03 -13.33 -10.02
N ARG A 51 -56.30 -13.18 -10.39
CA ARG A 51 -57.41 -14.04 -9.92
C ARG A 51 -57.33 -15.40 -10.62
N PRO A 52 -57.66 -16.51 -9.95
CA PRO A 52 -57.56 -17.84 -10.55
C PRO A 52 -58.83 -18.17 -11.34
N LYS A 53 -58.68 -18.71 -12.57
CA LYS A 53 -59.58 -19.71 -13.15
C LYS A 53 -58.99 -20.34 -14.42
N ASP A 54 -59.05 -21.67 -14.42
CA ASP A 54 -58.94 -22.62 -15.53
C ASP A 54 -57.55 -22.98 -16.11
N THR A 55 -56.94 -23.91 -15.37
CA THR A 55 -56.10 -25.01 -15.85
C THR A 55 -56.76 -25.85 -16.94
N ARG A 56 -56.03 -26.12 -18.04
CA ARG A 56 -55.94 -27.46 -18.67
C ARG A 56 -54.91 -27.47 -19.82
N LEU A 57 -54.22 -28.61 -19.95
CA LEU A 57 -53.28 -29.03 -21.02
C LEU A 57 -51.78 -28.74 -20.81
N ALA A 58 -51.27 -29.18 -19.67
CA ALA A 58 -50.00 -29.91 -19.66
C ALA A 58 -50.31 -31.39 -19.92
N ARG A 59 -49.94 -31.92 -21.10
CA ARG A 59 -49.72 -33.34 -21.45
C ARG A 59 -49.75 -33.48 -22.98
N GLN A 60 -48.58 -33.55 -23.61
CA GLN A 60 -48.25 -34.40 -24.78
C GLN A 60 -46.86 -34.03 -25.33
N CYS A 61 -45.90 -34.94 -25.09
CA CYS A 61 -44.53 -35.11 -25.67
C CYS A 61 -43.37 -35.03 -24.63
N PRO A 62 -42.79 -36.19 -24.24
CA PRO A 62 -41.60 -36.28 -23.38
C PRO A 62 -40.27 -36.02 -24.11
N PRO A 63 -39.17 -35.72 -23.37
CA PRO A 63 -37.90 -35.27 -23.93
C PRO A 63 -36.98 -36.45 -24.29
N GLU A 64 -37.16 -37.06 -25.47
CA GLU A 64 -36.17 -38.02 -25.98
C GLU A 64 -36.05 -38.08 -27.51
N THR A 65 -36.62 -37.11 -28.23
CA THR A 65 -36.66 -37.11 -29.72
C THR A 65 -35.91 -35.94 -30.37
N ALA A 66 -35.23 -35.10 -29.58
CA ALA A 66 -34.46 -33.97 -30.10
C ALA A 66 -33.01 -34.33 -30.48
N LEU A 67 -32.52 -35.52 -30.13
CA LEU A 67 -31.12 -35.94 -30.34
C LEU A 67 -30.88 -36.84 -31.57
N ARG A 68 -31.89 -37.09 -32.42
CA ARG A 68 -31.77 -38.04 -33.55
C ARG A 68 -32.05 -37.47 -34.96
N VAL A 69 -32.02 -36.14 -35.13
CA VAL A 69 -32.30 -35.50 -36.44
C VAL A 69 -31.07 -34.77 -37.03
N LEU A 70 -29.90 -34.85 -36.41
CA LEU A 70 -28.67 -34.19 -36.89
C LEU A 70 -27.64 -35.13 -37.55
N ALA A 71 -27.98 -36.39 -37.78
CA ALA A 71 -27.09 -37.35 -38.40
C ALA A 71 -27.75 -38.01 -39.61
N MET A 72 -27.88 -37.30 -40.74
CA MET A 72 -27.97 -37.85 -42.12
C MET A 72 -27.93 -36.71 -43.15
N ALA A 73 -26.74 -36.36 -43.66
CA ALA A 73 -26.52 -35.78 -44.99
C ALA A 73 -25.01 -35.74 -45.29
N GLU A 74 -24.59 -36.46 -46.32
CA GLU A 74 -23.23 -36.49 -46.89
C GLU A 74 -23.21 -35.70 -48.24
N PRO A 75 -22.04 -35.39 -48.86
CA PRO A 75 -21.64 -34.03 -49.18
C PRO A 75 -21.74 -33.63 -50.67
N VAL A 76 -21.65 -32.33 -50.96
CA VAL A 76 -21.46 -31.77 -52.31
C VAL A 76 -20.08 -31.10 -52.37
N GLU A 77 -19.15 -31.72 -53.09
CA GLU A 77 -17.83 -31.21 -53.44
C GLU A 77 -17.94 -30.13 -54.53
N GLU A 78 -17.90 -28.85 -54.16
CA GLU A 78 -17.44 -27.79 -55.09
C GLU A 78 -17.11 -26.44 -54.40
N THR A 79 -17.35 -26.30 -53.09
CA THR A 79 -17.12 -25.04 -52.35
C THR A 79 -15.76 -24.94 -51.62
N TYR A 80 -14.94 -25.98 -51.63
CA TYR A 80 -13.70 -26.02 -50.83
C TYR A 80 -12.50 -25.25 -51.45
N ALA A 81 -12.46 -25.06 -52.77
CA ALA A 81 -11.32 -24.41 -53.43
C ALA A 81 -11.31 -22.87 -53.25
N VAL A 82 -12.47 -22.23 -53.21
CA VAL A 82 -12.59 -20.77 -53.06
C VAL A 82 -12.44 -20.34 -51.59
N MET A 83 -12.88 -21.18 -50.64
CA MET A 83 -12.76 -20.89 -49.22
C MET A 83 -11.31 -21.05 -48.70
N MET A 84 -10.53 -21.99 -49.27
CA MET A 84 -9.10 -22.12 -48.94
C MET A 84 -8.23 -20.98 -49.49
N LEU A 85 -8.60 -20.34 -50.61
CA LEU A 85 -7.84 -19.20 -51.14
C LEU A 85 -8.08 -17.93 -50.31
N LEU A 86 -9.31 -17.71 -49.84
CA LEU A 86 -9.66 -16.59 -48.95
C LEU A 86 -9.15 -16.78 -47.52
N ALA A 87 -8.99 -18.02 -47.05
CA ALA A 87 -8.33 -18.31 -45.77
C ALA A 87 -6.82 -18.05 -45.83
N LYS A 88 -6.15 -18.33 -46.96
CA LYS A 88 -4.69 -18.12 -47.10
C LYS A 88 -4.30 -16.64 -47.26
N LEU A 89 -5.16 -15.79 -47.81
CA LEU A 89 -4.92 -14.35 -47.93
C LEU A 89 -5.16 -13.57 -46.62
N ASN A 90 -6.00 -14.07 -45.70
CA ASN A 90 -6.20 -13.46 -44.38
C ASN A 90 -5.18 -13.93 -43.33
N VAL A 91 -4.57 -15.12 -43.49
CA VAL A 91 -3.54 -15.59 -42.56
C VAL A 91 -2.24 -14.78 -42.69
N ALA A 92 -1.89 -14.30 -43.89
CA ALA A 92 -0.72 -13.43 -44.07
C ALA A 92 -0.91 -12.01 -43.50
N ALA A 93 -2.13 -11.46 -43.58
CA ALA A 93 -2.45 -10.15 -42.99
C ALA A 93 -2.57 -10.22 -41.46
N VAL A 94 -3.06 -11.34 -40.91
CA VAL A 94 -3.10 -11.56 -39.46
C VAL A 94 -1.72 -11.89 -38.89
N LEU A 95 -0.83 -12.58 -39.63
CA LEU A 95 0.57 -12.80 -39.24
C LEU A 95 1.42 -11.51 -39.30
N ALA A 96 1.10 -10.57 -40.19
CA ALA A 96 1.76 -9.26 -40.22
C ALA A 96 1.23 -8.30 -39.14
N ALA A 97 -0.03 -8.45 -38.71
CA ALA A 97 -0.63 -7.68 -37.62
C ALA A 97 -0.35 -8.28 -36.23
N SER A 98 0.20 -9.49 -36.13
CA SER A 98 0.64 -10.12 -34.88
C SER A 98 2.13 -9.90 -34.56
N LEU A 99 2.83 -9.04 -35.30
CA LEU A 99 4.25 -8.70 -35.08
C LEU A 99 4.47 -7.37 -34.33
N SER A 100 3.40 -6.72 -33.85
CA SER A 100 3.52 -5.85 -32.68
C SER A 100 3.33 -6.69 -31.42
N ALA A 101 4.27 -7.62 -31.22
CA ALA A 101 4.57 -8.05 -29.86
C ALA A 101 5.10 -6.81 -29.15
N VAL A 102 4.19 -6.02 -28.56
CA VAL A 102 4.54 -5.27 -27.37
C VAL A 102 4.86 -6.34 -26.35
N SER A 103 6.11 -6.79 -26.36
CA SER A 103 6.70 -7.54 -25.28
C SER A 103 6.52 -6.65 -24.06
N ALA A 104 5.50 -6.93 -23.24
CA ALA A 104 5.46 -6.43 -21.89
C ALA A 104 6.65 -7.09 -21.17
N GLN A 105 7.81 -6.44 -21.26
CA GLN A 105 9.02 -6.91 -20.60
C GLN A 105 8.75 -6.80 -19.10
N THR A 106 8.65 -7.94 -18.42
CA THR A 106 8.31 -8.03 -17.00
C THR A 106 9.42 -7.47 -16.12
N PHE A 107 10.66 -7.50 -16.60
CA PHE A 107 11.78 -6.78 -16.03
C PHE A 107 11.99 -5.56 -16.92
N GLN A 108 11.92 -4.37 -16.36
CA GLN A 108 12.36 -3.15 -17.04
C GLN A 108 13.75 -2.81 -16.52
N ARG A 109 14.57 -2.13 -17.33
CA ARG A 109 15.87 -1.60 -16.87
C ARG A 109 15.71 -0.75 -15.60
N LEU A 110 14.72 0.14 -15.62
CA LEU A 110 14.24 0.97 -14.52
C LEU A 110 12.74 1.20 -14.76
N GLY A 111 11.92 1.18 -13.71
CA GLY A 111 10.45 1.27 -13.83
C GLY A 111 9.91 2.56 -14.46
N THR A 112 10.73 3.60 -14.53
CA THR A 112 10.42 4.94 -15.06
C THR A 112 11.01 5.19 -16.45
N CYS A 113 11.70 4.21 -17.05
CA CYS A 113 12.44 4.35 -18.31
C CYS A 113 11.84 3.46 -19.41
N PRO A 114 10.72 3.86 -20.03
CA PRO A 114 10.06 3.06 -21.06
C PRO A 114 10.85 2.99 -22.38
N THR A 115 11.82 3.88 -22.57
CA THR A 115 12.67 4.00 -23.76
C THR A 115 14.15 4.08 -23.36
N LEU A 116 15.04 4.38 -24.31
CA LEU A 116 16.45 4.64 -24.00
C LEU A 116 16.64 5.97 -23.23
N GLY A 117 15.78 6.96 -23.48
CA GLY A 117 15.72 8.18 -22.67
C GLY A 117 14.84 8.00 -21.43
N CYS A 118 15.32 8.52 -20.30
CA CYS A 118 14.63 8.56 -19.01
C CYS A 118 14.42 10.00 -18.55
N VAL A 119 13.23 10.30 -18.02
CA VAL A 119 12.91 11.57 -17.38
C VAL A 119 12.39 11.27 -15.98
N LEU A 120 13.03 11.83 -14.95
CA LEU A 120 12.68 11.64 -13.54
C LEU A 120 12.47 13.02 -12.92
N PRO A 121 11.26 13.41 -12.47
CA PRO A 121 10.05 12.60 -12.29
C PRO A 121 9.44 12.05 -13.59
N PRO A 122 8.84 10.84 -13.56
CA PRO A 122 8.31 10.17 -14.74
C PRO A 122 7.07 10.85 -15.33
N ASP A 123 6.60 10.33 -16.46
CA ASP A 123 5.31 10.72 -17.06
C ASP A 123 4.14 10.54 -16.07
N GLN A 124 3.10 11.37 -16.23
CA GLN A 124 1.93 11.43 -15.36
C GLN A 124 2.23 11.79 -13.90
N SER A 125 3.33 12.50 -13.63
CA SER A 125 3.63 13.00 -12.30
C SER A 125 2.80 14.24 -11.96
N ASP A 126 2.18 14.22 -10.78
CA ASP A 126 1.49 15.38 -10.22
C ASP A 126 2.45 16.23 -9.38
N PHE A 127 2.19 17.53 -9.27
CA PHE A 127 2.97 18.41 -8.39
C PHE A 127 2.06 19.34 -7.59
N LEU A 128 2.49 19.63 -6.37
CA LEU A 128 1.92 20.74 -5.60
C LEU A 128 2.60 22.05 -6.04
N PRO A 129 1.85 23.16 -6.23
CA PRO A 129 2.45 24.47 -6.49
C PRO A 129 3.53 24.81 -5.46
N GLY A 130 4.75 25.11 -5.94
CA GLY A 130 5.90 25.47 -5.11
C GLY A 130 6.53 24.33 -4.31
N GLN A 131 6.18 23.07 -4.58
CA GLN A 131 6.92 21.89 -4.10
C GLN A 131 8.30 21.85 -4.74
N LEU A 132 9.31 21.55 -3.93
CA LEU A 132 10.67 21.33 -4.42
C LEU A 132 10.85 19.91 -4.92
N PHE A 133 11.56 19.76 -6.04
CA PHE A 133 11.94 18.48 -6.61
C PHE A 133 13.23 18.62 -7.40
N ASP A 134 13.94 17.52 -7.61
CA ASP A 134 15.03 17.42 -8.59
C ASP A 134 14.50 16.81 -9.88
N LEU A 135 15.06 17.23 -11.01
CA LEU A 135 14.89 16.58 -12.30
C LEU A 135 16.20 15.88 -12.68
N ARG A 136 16.16 14.58 -12.95
CA ARG A 136 17.28 13.86 -13.59
C ARG A 136 16.84 13.31 -14.93
N VAL A 137 17.71 13.41 -15.92
CA VAL A 137 17.54 12.76 -17.21
C VAL A 137 18.70 11.83 -17.47
N GLU A 138 18.41 10.69 -18.07
CA GLU A 138 19.40 9.69 -18.43
C GLU A 138 19.20 9.27 -19.89
N VAL A 139 20.29 9.05 -20.61
CA VAL A 139 20.29 8.42 -21.93
C VAL A 139 21.04 7.10 -21.80
N HIS A 140 20.31 6.00 -21.98
CA HIS A 140 20.82 4.64 -21.86
C HIS A 140 21.28 4.13 -23.23
N ALA A 141 22.41 3.41 -23.24
CA ALA A 141 22.93 2.70 -24.40
C ALA A 141 23.30 1.26 -23.99
N PRO A 142 22.35 0.32 -24.09
CA PRO A 142 22.61 -1.10 -23.83
C PRO A 142 23.65 -1.65 -24.82
N VAL A 143 24.62 -2.39 -24.31
CA VAL A 143 25.76 -2.95 -25.07
C VAL A 143 25.41 -4.33 -25.66
N ASN A 144 24.61 -5.10 -24.93
CA ASN A 144 24.17 -6.46 -25.27
C ASN A 144 22.72 -6.65 -24.82
N GLY A 145 22.17 -7.82 -25.15
CA GLY A 145 20.79 -8.16 -24.84
C GLY A 145 19.81 -7.74 -25.94
N SER A 146 18.52 -7.86 -25.65
CA SER A 146 17.45 -7.58 -26.60
C SER A 146 17.31 -6.10 -26.94
N GLU A 147 17.79 -5.21 -26.07
CA GLU A 147 17.72 -3.76 -26.24
C GLU A 147 19.05 -3.12 -26.67
N ALA A 148 20.02 -3.93 -27.13
CA ALA A 148 21.32 -3.44 -27.62
C ALA A 148 21.14 -2.40 -28.75
N ALA A 149 21.68 -1.19 -28.55
CA ALA A 149 21.51 -0.08 -29.47
C ALA A 149 22.73 0.85 -29.49
N HIS A 150 22.88 1.62 -30.58
CA HIS A 150 23.87 2.70 -30.72
C HIS A 150 25.31 2.30 -30.38
N ASP A 151 25.69 1.04 -30.67
CA ASP A 151 26.99 0.44 -30.32
C ASP A 151 27.38 0.59 -28.83
N GLY A 152 26.38 0.69 -27.95
CA GLY A 152 26.58 0.90 -26.51
C GLY A 152 27.13 2.29 -26.14
N LYS A 153 27.04 3.29 -27.03
CA LYS A 153 27.52 4.65 -26.76
C LYS A 153 26.35 5.58 -26.42
N PRO A 154 26.26 6.09 -25.17
CA PRO A 154 25.20 7.04 -24.80
C PRO A 154 25.40 8.38 -25.50
N ASP A 155 24.31 9.04 -25.89
CA ASP A 155 24.36 10.42 -26.38
C ASP A 155 24.75 11.36 -25.23
N GLU A 156 25.69 12.25 -25.48
CA GLU A 156 26.20 13.21 -24.50
C GLU A 156 25.68 14.63 -24.76
N ASP A 157 25.20 14.88 -25.98
CA ASP A 157 24.74 16.19 -26.47
C ASP A 157 23.20 16.30 -26.47
N PHE A 158 22.53 15.53 -25.60
CA PHE A 158 21.08 15.56 -25.45
C PHE A 158 20.57 16.91 -24.91
N LYS A 159 19.33 17.23 -25.27
CA LYS A 159 18.67 18.50 -24.91
C LYS A 159 17.40 18.25 -24.11
N VAL A 160 17.18 19.05 -23.08
CA VAL A 160 15.97 19.00 -22.24
C VAL A 160 15.20 20.31 -22.36
N THR A 161 13.92 20.21 -22.68
CA THR A 161 13.02 21.36 -22.77
C THR A 161 11.78 21.16 -21.91
N ILE A 162 11.17 22.26 -21.48
CA ILE A 162 9.89 22.27 -20.77
C ILE A 162 8.92 23.24 -21.45
N ALA A 163 7.67 22.84 -21.62
CA ALA A 163 6.60 23.66 -22.17
C ALA A 163 5.40 23.62 -21.23
N LYS A 164 4.82 24.78 -20.91
CA LYS A 164 3.47 24.84 -20.33
C LYS A 164 2.44 24.75 -21.45
N GLU A 165 1.31 24.08 -21.22
CA GLU A 165 0.22 24.02 -22.19
C GLU A 165 -0.13 25.42 -22.77
N GLY A 166 -0.07 25.54 -24.10
CA GLY A 166 -0.29 26.80 -24.82
C GLY A 166 0.89 27.77 -24.91
N LYS A 167 2.07 27.44 -24.35
CA LYS A 167 3.32 28.20 -24.50
C LYS A 167 4.34 27.41 -25.33
N PRO A 168 5.28 28.07 -26.02
CA PRO A 168 6.35 27.38 -26.74
C PRO A 168 7.31 26.67 -25.77
N PRO A 169 7.97 25.57 -26.20
CA PRO A 169 9.01 24.92 -25.41
C PRO A 169 10.20 25.86 -25.14
N GLU A 170 10.69 25.84 -23.91
CA GLU A 170 11.85 26.59 -23.45
C GLU A 170 12.93 25.61 -22.94
N ASP A 171 14.19 25.99 -23.05
CA ASP A 171 15.30 25.24 -22.45
C ASP A 171 15.14 25.16 -20.93
N ILE A 172 15.38 23.98 -20.33
CA ILE A 172 15.17 23.76 -18.89
C ILE A 172 16.00 24.72 -18.03
N THR A 173 17.22 25.06 -18.44
CA THR A 173 18.08 25.98 -17.67
C THR A 173 17.57 27.40 -17.70
N THR A 174 16.96 27.81 -18.81
CA THR A 174 16.39 29.15 -18.98
C THR A 174 15.08 29.26 -18.21
N ALA A 175 14.19 28.27 -18.36
CA ALA A 175 12.90 28.20 -17.67
C ALA A 175 13.06 28.22 -16.14
N PHE A 176 14.06 27.50 -15.63
CA PHE A 176 14.36 27.45 -14.20
C PHE A 176 15.49 28.39 -13.76
N LYS A 177 16.07 29.22 -14.63
CA LYS A 177 17.17 30.16 -14.30
C LYS A 177 18.32 29.51 -13.50
N ILE A 178 18.77 28.34 -13.95
CA ILE A 178 19.86 27.57 -13.34
C ILE A 178 21.02 27.43 -14.33
N ALA A 179 22.21 27.11 -13.82
CA ALA A 179 23.33 26.74 -14.68
C ALA A 179 23.12 25.32 -15.23
N GLU A 180 23.64 25.06 -16.43
CA GLU A 180 23.67 23.71 -16.99
C GLU A 180 24.53 22.80 -16.09
N PRO A 181 23.99 21.66 -15.60
CA PRO A 181 24.73 20.74 -14.74
C PRO A 181 25.83 20.01 -15.51
N LYS A 182 26.78 19.45 -14.77
CA LYS A 182 27.84 18.63 -15.37
C LYS A 182 27.26 17.33 -15.91
N LEU A 183 27.80 16.88 -17.05
CA LEU A 183 27.52 15.57 -17.58
C LEU A 183 28.17 14.49 -16.71
N GLU A 184 27.38 13.49 -16.34
CA GLU A 184 27.81 12.33 -15.57
C GLU A 184 27.69 11.07 -16.43
N LYS A 185 28.57 10.09 -16.18
CA LYS A 185 28.59 8.83 -16.94
C LYS A 185 28.91 7.65 -16.04
N TRP A 186 28.24 6.54 -16.27
CA TRP A 186 28.51 5.28 -15.58
C TRP A 186 27.97 4.10 -16.40
N THR A 187 28.17 2.91 -15.87
CA THR A 187 27.69 1.65 -16.43
C THR A 187 26.98 0.86 -15.34
N PHE A 188 25.80 0.33 -15.65
CA PHE A 188 25.10 -0.59 -14.75
C PHE A 188 24.76 -1.90 -15.47
N LYS A 189 24.28 -2.87 -14.69
CA LYS A 189 23.89 -4.21 -15.15
C LYS A 189 22.46 -4.50 -14.77
N TRP A 190 21.76 -5.21 -15.63
CA TRP A 190 20.37 -5.60 -15.43
C TRP A 190 20.09 -6.95 -16.10
N TYR A 191 19.11 -7.69 -15.59
CA TYR A 191 18.70 -8.98 -16.15
C TYR A 191 17.37 -8.84 -16.87
N GLU A 192 17.32 -9.22 -18.15
CA GLU A 192 16.13 -9.02 -18.99
C GLU A 192 14.97 -9.93 -18.64
N ASP A 193 15.29 -11.11 -18.11
CA ASP A 193 14.34 -12.11 -17.68
C ASP A 193 14.99 -13.07 -16.67
N LEU A 194 14.17 -13.98 -16.14
CA LEU A 194 14.60 -15.03 -15.23
C LEU A 194 15.61 -16.00 -15.89
N PHE A 195 15.54 -16.22 -17.20
CA PHE A 195 16.50 -17.10 -17.89
C PHE A 195 17.89 -16.49 -17.94
N ALA A 196 17.99 -15.18 -18.14
CA ALA A 196 19.22 -14.40 -18.10
C ALA A 196 19.77 -14.36 -16.67
N GLN A 197 18.90 -14.24 -15.66
CA GLN A 197 19.29 -14.32 -14.26
C GLN A 197 19.86 -15.70 -13.89
N ASP A 198 19.17 -16.78 -14.26
CA ASP A 198 19.61 -18.17 -14.02
C ASP A 198 20.93 -18.48 -14.72
N LYS A 199 21.09 -18.03 -15.97
CA LYS A 199 22.34 -18.17 -16.74
C LYS A 199 23.43 -17.21 -16.28
N LYS A 200 23.12 -16.27 -15.39
CA LYS A 200 24.02 -15.19 -14.93
C LYS A 200 24.59 -14.37 -16.09
N THR A 201 23.76 -14.08 -17.09
CA THR A 201 24.10 -13.29 -18.28
C THR A 201 23.40 -11.93 -18.26
N PRO A 202 23.89 -10.94 -17.48
CA PRO A 202 23.28 -9.62 -17.42
C PRO A 202 23.52 -8.83 -18.70
N SER A 203 22.56 -7.98 -19.04
CA SER A 203 22.72 -6.89 -20.00
C SER A 203 23.49 -5.73 -19.35
N VAL A 204 24.45 -5.19 -20.08
CA VAL A 204 25.30 -4.06 -19.65
C VAL A 204 24.78 -2.81 -20.32
N VAL A 205 24.58 -1.74 -19.55
CA VAL A 205 24.02 -0.48 -20.04
C VAL A 205 24.94 0.67 -19.67
N ASN A 206 25.41 1.40 -20.67
CA ASN A 206 26.16 2.64 -20.49
C ASN A 206 25.19 3.82 -20.42
N VAL A 207 25.47 4.78 -19.54
CA VAL A 207 24.56 5.89 -19.26
C VAL A 207 25.29 7.22 -19.36
N ALA A 208 24.63 8.21 -19.97
CA ALA A 208 24.97 9.62 -19.84
C ALA A 208 23.80 10.35 -19.16
N SER A 209 24.09 11.20 -18.18
CA SER A 209 23.06 11.80 -17.32
C SER A 209 23.37 13.25 -16.95
N LYS A 210 22.31 14.01 -16.69
CA LYS A 210 22.35 15.34 -16.11
C LYS A 210 21.29 15.46 -15.02
N ALA A 211 21.66 16.06 -13.88
CA ALA A 211 20.77 16.27 -12.75
C ALA A 211 20.59 17.77 -12.46
N TYR A 212 19.36 18.24 -12.60
CA TYR A 212 18.90 19.59 -12.31
C TYR A 212 18.28 19.62 -10.91
N ARG A 213 18.94 20.30 -9.98
CA ARG A 213 18.61 20.22 -8.56
C ARG A 213 17.71 21.36 -8.09
N LYS A 214 16.83 21.08 -7.12
CA LYS A 214 16.03 22.06 -6.37
C LYS A 214 15.16 22.96 -7.26
N LEU A 215 14.38 22.33 -8.13
CA LEU A 215 13.41 22.97 -9.01
C LEU A 215 12.07 23.21 -8.30
N SER A 216 11.23 24.08 -8.85
CA SER A 216 9.85 24.31 -8.39
C SER A 216 8.95 24.79 -9.53
N LEU A 217 7.73 24.27 -9.58
CA LEU A 217 6.68 24.73 -10.49
C LEU A 217 5.63 25.52 -9.72
N ASN A 218 5.43 26.79 -10.08
CA ASN A 218 4.56 27.71 -9.35
C ASN A 218 3.19 27.91 -9.99
N GLU A 219 3.10 27.88 -11.33
CA GLU A 219 1.82 28.06 -12.02
C GLU A 219 1.11 26.72 -12.16
N THR A 220 -0.20 26.71 -11.93
CA THR A 220 -1.03 25.52 -12.12
C THR A 220 -1.19 25.20 -13.60
N GLY A 221 -1.42 23.93 -13.92
CA GLY A 221 -1.72 23.45 -15.28
C GLY A 221 -0.79 22.32 -15.71
N LYS A 222 -0.88 21.96 -16.99
CA LYS A 222 -0.08 20.90 -17.59
C LYS A 222 1.25 21.43 -18.11
N TYR A 223 2.29 20.64 -17.90
CA TYR A 223 3.65 20.86 -18.35
C TYR A 223 4.14 19.63 -19.10
N THR A 224 4.78 19.83 -20.23
CA THR A 224 5.46 18.77 -20.98
C THR A 224 6.96 18.97 -20.85
N VAL A 225 7.66 18.00 -20.30
CA VAL A 225 9.12 17.93 -20.34
C VAL A 225 9.53 16.99 -21.46
N THR A 226 10.46 17.41 -22.31
CA THR A 226 10.93 16.63 -23.46
C THR A 226 12.44 16.51 -23.43
N LEU A 227 12.93 15.28 -23.40
CA LEU A 227 14.31 14.89 -23.62
C LEU A 227 14.48 14.50 -25.10
N GLU A 228 15.32 15.23 -25.83
CA GLU A 228 15.69 14.94 -27.21
C GLU A 228 17.13 14.40 -27.25
N TYR A 229 17.33 13.27 -27.92
CA TYR A 229 18.61 12.55 -27.96
C TYR A 229 18.77 11.77 -29.28
N TYR A 230 19.99 11.33 -29.60
CA TYR A 230 20.39 10.66 -30.84
C TYR A 230 19.87 11.34 -32.13
N ASN A 231 19.87 12.68 -32.17
CA ASN A 231 19.44 13.48 -33.31
C ASN A 231 18.05 13.09 -33.89
N GLY A 232 17.09 12.73 -33.04
CA GLY A 232 15.71 12.50 -33.48
C GLY A 232 14.82 11.72 -32.52
N GLU A 233 15.39 10.95 -31.59
CA GLU A 233 14.63 10.26 -30.55
C GLU A 233 14.17 11.23 -29.47
N LYS A 234 12.98 10.97 -28.91
CA LYS A 234 12.38 11.83 -27.90
C LYS A 234 11.67 11.01 -26.82
N THR A 235 11.88 11.40 -25.58
CA THR A 235 11.10 10.95 -24.43
C THR A 235 10.39 12.16 -23.85
N ALA A 236 9.07 12.08 -23.72
CA ALA A 236 8.25 13.14 -23.16
C ALA A 236 7.56 12.67 -21.87
N ALA A 237 7.49 13.56 -20.89
CA ALA A 237 6.77 13.37 -19.64
C ALA A 237 5.77 14.52 -19.44
N GLU A 238 4.50 14.17 -19.27
CA GLU A 238 3.43 15.09 -18.94
C GLU A 238 3.31 15.19 -17.42
N TRP A 239 3.43 16.41 -16.91
CA TRP A 239 3.33 16.74 -15.50
C TRP A 239 2.13 17.64 -15.25
N PHE A 240 1.42 17.43 -14.14
CA PHE A 240 0.26 18.23 -13.78
C PHE A 240 0.45 18.93 -12.44
N VAL A 241 0.52 20.26 -12.48
CA VAL A 241 0.58 21.08 -11.26
C VAL A 241 -0.85 21.33 -10.77
N ARG A 242 -1.20 20.72 -9.64
CA ARG A 242 -2.55 20.75 -9.08
C ARG A 242 -2.97 22.17 -8.64
N PRO A 243 -4.29 22.46 -8.56
CA PRO A 243 -4.77 23.79 -8.19
C PRO A 243 -4.30 24.28 -6.80
N ILE A 244 -4.07 25.58 -6.68
CA ILE A 244 -3.72 26.24 -5.40
C ILE A 244 -4.85 26.12 -4.39
N ALA A 245 -4.51 25.71 -3.17
CA ALA A 245 -5.41 25.72 -2.02
C ALA A 245 -5.61 27.16 -1.54
N LYS A 246 -6.82 27.70 -1.69
CA LYS A 246 -7.10 29.13 -1.42
C LYS A 246 -7.05 29.50 0.08
N LYS A 247 -7.28 28.53 0.97
CA LYS A 247 -7.32 28.73 2.44
C LYS A 247 -6.88 27.45 3.15
N ARG A 248 -6.15 27.61 4.25
CA ARG A 248 -5.91 26.54 5.24
C ARG A 248 -7.22 26.25 5.96
N LYS A 249 -7.59 24.97 6.04
CA LYS A 249 -8.82 24.47 6.67
C LYS A 249 -8.52 23.71 7.97
N ALA A 250 -7.47 22.89 7.97
CA ALA A 250 -6.97 22.24 9.18
C ALA A 250 -5.75 22.98 9.73
N LYS A 251 -5.71 23.17 11.05
CA LYS A 251 -4.52 23.62 11.76
C LYS A 251 -3.59 22.45 12.01
N ASN A 252 -4.12 21.29 12.37
CA ASN A 252 -3.31 20.12 12.70
C ASN A 252 -3.68 18.94 11.81
N VAL A 253 -2.71 18.05 11.58
CA VAL A 253 -2.95 16.73 10.98
C VAL A 253 -2.36 15.67 11.89
N ILE A 254 -3.15 14.65 12.22
CA ILE A 254 -2.67 13.41 12.82
C ILE A 254 -2.93 12.29 11.84
N PHE A 255 -1.86 11.65 11.39
CA PHE A 255 -1.91 10.56 10.44
C PHE A 255 -1.47 9.25 11.09
N PHE A 256 -2.45 8.39 11.36
CA PHE A 256 -2.24 7.05 11.87
C PHE A 256 -1.98 6.06 10.74
N ILE A 257 -0.94 5.24 10.90
CA ILE A 257 -0.58 4.20 9.94
C ILE A 257 -0.58 2.84 10.66
N GLY A 258 -1.46 1.93 10.25
CA GLY A 258 -1.30 0.52 10.57
C GLY A 258 -0.51 -0.14 9.45
N ASP A 259 0.79 -0.37 9.64
CA ASP A 259 1.64 -0.98 8.59
C ASP A 259 1.09 -2.36 8.23
N GLY A 260 0.88 -2.63 6.95
CA GLY A 260 0.31 -3.90 6.47
C GLY A 260 -1.18 -4.14 6.79
N MET A 261 -1.89 -3.15 7.34
CA MET A 261 -3.30 -3.24 7.72
C MET A 261 -4.22 -3.34 6.48
N THR A 262 -5.07 -4.38 6.43
CA THR A 262 -6.08 -4.53 5.34
C THR A 262 -7.52 -4.28 5.74
N THR A 263 -8.30 -3.90 4.73
CA THR A 263 -9.72 -3.54 4.85
C THR A 263 -10.58 -4.73 5.25
N ASN A 264 -11.82 -4.39 5.59
CA ASN A 264 -13.05 -5.09 5.27
C ASN A 264 -13.60 -4.59 3.92
N MET A 265 -13.76 -5.44 2.90
CA MET A 265 -14.75 -5.10 1.85
C MET A 265 -16.13 -5.37 2.44
N VAL A 266 -16.83 -4.31 2.86
CA VAL A 266 -18.29 -4.38 3.00
C VAL A 266 -18.84 -3.24 2.19
N ARG A 267 -19.18 -3.52 0.92
CA ARG A 267 -20.02 -2.58 0.18
C ARG A 267 -21.46 -2.73 0.69
N GLN A 268 -21.83 -1.95 1.70
CA GLN A 268 -23.21 -1.86 2.15
C GLN A 268 -23.98 -0.80 1.35
N ASP A 269 -24.13 -1.02 0.04
CA ASP A 269 -25.25 -0.53 -0.78
C ASP A 269 -25.07 -0.80 -2.30
N GLN A 270 -26.19 -1.17 -2.92
CA GLN A 270 -26.53 -1.12 -4.35
C GLN A 270 -26.40 -2.33 -5.31
N PHE A 271 -25.77 -3.48 -5.04
CA PHE A 271 -25.89 -4.63 -5.98
C PHE A 271 -25.85 -6.02 -5.31
N PRO A 272 -26.94 -6.83 -5.36
CA PRO A 272 -27.03 -8.12 -4.67
C PRO A 272 -26.52 -9.33 -5.46
N LEU A 273 -25.65 -9.16 -6.46
CA LEU A 273 -25.06 -10.28 -7.21
C LEU A 273 -23.59 -9.97 -7.51
N PHE A 274 -22.66 -10.35 -6.63
CA PHE A 274 -21.26 -10.74 -6.86
C PHE A 274 -20.56 -10.77 -5.49
N PRO A 275 -20.14 -11.93 -4.95
CA PRO A 275 -19.26 -11.94 -3.80
C PRO A 275 -17.88 -11.46 -4.29
N LEU A 276 -17.51 -10.24 -3.91
CA LEU A 276 -16.12 -9.80 -4.02
C LEU A 276 -15.36 -10.39 -2.82
N ILE A 277 -14.08 -10.66 -3.03
CA ILE A 277 -13.20 -11.26 -2.03
C ILE A 277 -13.05 -10.25 -0.88
N ASP A 278 -13.68 -10.54 0.25
CA ASP A 278 -13.64 -9.71 1.44
C ASP A 278 -12.33 -9.97 2.18
N ARG A 279 -11.42 -8.99 2.19
CA ARG A 279 -10.27 -8.99 3.11
C ARG A 279 -10.78 -8.64 4.51
N VAL A 280 -10.14 -9.12 5.59
CA VAL A 280 -10.83 -9.24 6.89
C VAL A 280 -10.03 -8.76 8.11
N GLN A 281 -8.83 -8.18 8.02
CA GLN A 281 -8.05 -7.88 9.25
C GLN A 281 -8.81 -7.01 10.27
N ILE A 282 -9.35 -5.86 9.85
CA ILE A 282 -10.18 -5.00 10.72
C ILE A 282 -11.42 -5.76 11.22
N THR A 283 -12.04 -6.60 10.38
CA THR A 283 -13.21 -7.40 10.78
C THR A 283 -12.86 -8.53 11.74
N ALA A 284 -11.69 -9.14 11.61
CA ALA A 284 -11.17 -10.18 12.49
C ALA A 284 -10.84 -9.57 13.86
N ALA A 285 -10.16 -8.42 13.88
CA ALA A 285 -9.96 -7.63 15.09
C ALA A 285 -11.30 -7.26 15.75
N ARG A 286 -12.31 -6.83 14.96
CA ARG A 286 -13.67 -6.57 15.46
C ARG A 286 -14.30 -7.83 16.07
N LEU A 287 -14.19 -8.98 15.42
CA LEU A 287 -14.72 -10.27 15.90
C LEU A 287 -14.05 -10.74 17.21
N LEU A 288 -12.78 -10.41 17.37
CA LEU A 288 -11.94 -10.76 18.51
C LEU A 288 -12.25 -9.82 19.70
N GLY A 289 -12.26 -8.51 19.49
CA GLY A 289 -12.46 -7.51 20.56
C GLY A 289 -13.92 -7.24 20.94
N HIS A 290 -14.89 -7.41 20.03
CA HIS A 290 -16.27 -6.95 20.23
C HIS A 290 -17.30 -8.09 20.30
N LYS A 291 -18.12 -8.06 21.35
CA LYS A 291 -19.15 -9.08 21.60
C LYS A 291 -20.22 -9.05 20.51
N SER A 292 -20.61 -10.22 20.01
CA SER A 292 -21.75 -10.40 19.11
C SER A 292 -22.90 -11.11 19.81
N ILE A 293 -24.12 -10.58 19.67
CA ILE A 293 -25.36 -11.19 20.17
C ILE A 293 -26.35 -11.25 19.01
N ASN A 294 -26.90 -12.44 18.71
CA ASN A 294 -27.81 -12.68 17.60
C ASN A 294 -27.26 -12.17 16.24
N GLY A 295 -25.95 -12.34 16.02
CA GLY A 295 -25.26 -11.92 14.80
C GLY A 295 -25.00 -10.41 14.70
N LYS A 296 -25.18 -9.64 15.78
CA LYS A 296 -24.92 -8.19 15.80
C LYS A 296 -23.82 -7.85 16.81
N TYR A 297 -22.81 -7.12 16.37
CA TYR A 297 -21.84 -6.49 17.27
C TYR A 297 -22.53 -5.52 18.22
N GLN A 298 -22.16 -5.60 19.50
CA GLN A 298 -22.76 -4.77 20.56
C GLN A 298 -22.06 -3.40 20.70
N THR A 299 -20.81 -3.30 20.24
CA THR A 299 -20.00 -2.09 20.21
C THR A 299 -19.24 -2.02 18.87
N ARG A 300 -18.65 -0.86 18.58
CA ARG A 300 -17.89 -0.59 17.35
C ARG A 300 -16.43 -0.31 17.68
N MET A 301 -15.54 -0.61 16.72
CA MET A 301 -14.17 -0.08 16.76
C MET A 301 -14.21 1.45 16.59
N GLN A 302 -13.22 2.17 17.08
CA GLN A 302 -13.15 3.62 16.90
C GLN A 302 -13.07 3.97 15.42
N MET A 303 -12.32 3.19 14.64
CA MET A 303 -12.25 3.35 13.18
C MET A 303 -13.63 3.22 12.51
N ASP A 304 -14.55 2.40 13.04
CA ASP A 304 -15.92 2.25 12.52
C ASP A 304 -16.82 3.47 12.80
N GLU A 305 -16.39 4.38 13.68
CA GLU A 305 -17.12 5.59 14.06
C GLU A 305 -16.70 6.80 13.21
N PHE A 306 -15.69 6.66 12.35
CA PHE A 306 -15.27 7.73 11.45
C PHE A 306 -16.38 8.07 10.43
N PRO A 307 -16.58 9.36 10.12
CA PRO A 307 -17.65 9.81 9.24
C PRO A 307 -17.39 9.49 7.76
N VAL A 308 -16.13 9.29 7.37
CA VAL A 308 -15.72 9.02 5.99
C VAL A 308 -14.79 7.81 5.93
N LEU A 309 -15.09 6.90 5.00
CA LEU A 309 -14.26 5.78 4.60
C LEU A 309 -13.98 5.87 3.09
N GLY A 310 -12.71 5.79 2.73
CA GLY A 310 -12.23 5.60 1.38
C GLY A 310 -11.24 4.44 1.27
N HIS A 311 -10.67 4.28 0.09
CA HIS A 311 -9.69 3.25 -0.23
C HIS A 311 -8.59 3.86 -1.08
N GLN A 312 -7.36 3.41 -0.86
CA GLN A 312 -6.23 3.82 -1.66
C GLN A 312 -5.52 2.65 -2.34
N MET A 313 -5.07 2.88 -3.57
CA MET A 313 -4.28 1.93 -4.37
C MET A 313 -2.79 2.07 -4.03
N THR A 314 -2.15 0.96 -3.70
CA THR A 314 -0.81 0.94 -3.06
C THR A 314 0.34 0.55 -4.00
N HIS A 315 0.07 0.15 -5.24
CA HIS A 315 1.10 -0.29 -6.21
C HIS A 315 2.26 0.71 -6.36
N SER A 316 3.47 0.20 -6.62
CA SER A 316 4.67 1.00 -6.84
C SER A 316 4.86 1.34 -8.33
N ILE A 317 5.94 2.05 -8.67
CA ILE A 317 6.29 2.32 -10.08
C ILE A 317 6.72 1.02 -10.79
N ASP A 318 7.50 0.18 -10.13
CA ASP A 318 8.22 -0.95 -10.74
C ASP A 318 7.75 -2.32 -10.24
N SER A 319 6.73 -2.35 -9.40
CA SER A 319 6.12 -3.56 -8.86
C SER A 319 4.64 -3.35 -8.54
N TYR A 320 3.82 -4.38 -8.82
CA TYR A 320 2.42 -4.40 -8.39
C TYR A 320 2.30 -4.39 -6.86
N ILE A 321 3.26 -5.00 -6.16
CA ILE A 321 3.29 -5.05 -4.69
C ILE A 321 4.38 -4.09 -4.21
N THR A 322 3.98 -3.12 -3.41
CA THR A 322 4.87 -2.13 -2.78
C THR A 322 5.57 -2.72 -1.56
N ASP A 323 6.73 -2.17 -1.20
CA ASP A 323 7.24 -2.26 0.17
C ASP A 323 6.85 -1.00 0.98
N SER A 324 7.12 -0.99 2.29
CA SER A 324 6.80 0.15 3.17
C SER A 324 7.53 1.44 2.78
N ALA A 325 8.74 1.34 2.23
CA ALA A 325 9.53 2.51 1.84
C ALA A 325 8.85 3.32 0.74
N ASN A 326 8.51 2.66 -0.35
CA ASN A 326 7.99 3.36 -1.51
C ASN A 326 6.50 3.74 -1.35
N SER A 327 5.73 3.02 -0.53
CA SER A 327 4.36 3.39 -0.15
C SER A 327 4.33 4.60 0.78
N ALA A 328 5.14 4.59 1.85
CA ALA A 328 5.26 5.73 2.76
C ALA A 328 5.77 6.98 2.03
N SER A 329 6.77 6.81 1.14
CA SER A 329 7.22 7.88 0.26
C SER A 329 6.09 8.49 -0.55
N ALA A 330 5.19 7.67 -1.11
CA ALA A 330 4.05 8.17 -1.87
C ALA A 330 3.04 8.93 -1.00
N LEU A 331 2.78 8.44 0.22
CA LEU A 331 1.91 9.10 1.20
C LEU A 331 2.45 10.46 1.66
N TYR A 332 3.77 10.64 1.69
CA TYR A 332 4.40 11.85 2.21
C TYR A 332 4.88 12.83 1.13
N SER A 333 5.17 12.37 -0.08
CA SER A 333 5.64 13.25 -1.17
C SER A 333 4.57 13.55 -2.22
N GLY A 334 3.55 12.70 -2.36
CA GLY A 334 2.59 12.78 -3.47
C GLY A 334 3.14 12.23 -4.79
N HIS A 335 4.24 11.48 -4.74
CA HIS A 335 4.87 10.85 -5.90
C HIS A 335 5.07 9.37 -5.66
N LYS A 336 4.71 8.54 -6.64
CA LYS A 336 5.06 7.11 -6.61
C LYS A 336 6.58 6.97 -6.65
N SER A 337 7.08 5.91 -6.03
CA SER A 337 8.51 5.55 -6.07
C SER A 337 8.69 4.05 -6.31
N THR A 338 9.96 3.66 -6.42
CA THR A 338 10.46 2.30 -6.61
C THR A 338 10.64 1.61 -5.27
N VAL A 339 10.44 0.30 -5.22
CA VAL A 339 10.69 -0.53 -4.02
C VAL A 339 12.03 -0.20 -3.35
N ASN A 340 12.02 -0.04 -2.02
CA ASN A 340 13.09 0.43 -1.13
C ASN A 340 13.38 1.93 -1.11
N ALA A 341 12.90 2.69 -2.10
CA ALA A 341 13.22 4.11 -2.22
C ALA A 341 12.30 4.99 -1.39
N MET A 342 12.85 6.05 -0.80
CA MET A 342 12.14 7.03 0.02
C MET A 342 12.53 8.44 -0.38
N GLY A 343 11.54 9.30 -0.63
CA GLY A 343 11.75 10.71 -0.93
C GLY A 343 12.50 10.99 -2.24
N VAL A 344 12.62 10.00 -3.12
CA VAL A 344 13.37 10.08 -4.39
C VAL A 344 12.68 9.32 -5.51
N HIS A 345 12.98 9.67 -6.76
CA HIS A 345 12.73 8.80 -7.90
C HIS A 345 13.99 8.00 -8.22
N ALA A 346 13.79 6.70 -8.36
CA ALA A 346 14.85 5.77 -8.68
C ALA A 346 15.43 5.98 -10.09
N ASP A 347 16.74 6.23 -10.17
CA ASP A 347 17.58 6.34 -11.36
C ASP A 347 18.61 5.17 -11.49
N SER A 348 19.58 5.22 -12.41
CA SER A 348 20.55 4.10 -12.58
C SER A 348 21.90 4.32 -11.87
N SER A 349 22.05 5.38 -11.09
CA SER A 349 23.32 5.71 -10.43
C SER A 349 23.69 4.68 -9.35
N PRO A 350 24.99 4.52 -9.04
CA PRO A 350 25.45 3.66 -7.97
C PRO A 350 25.32 4.28 -6.55
N ASP A 351 25.18 5.60 -6.43
CA ASP A 351 25.12 6.29 -5.14
C ASP A 351 23.67 6.36 -4.65
N PRO A 352 23.31 5.70 -3.53
CA PRO A 352 21.94 5.69 -3.05
C PRO A 352 21.42 7.05 -2.54
N PHE A 353 22.25 8.10 -2.49
CA PHE A 353 21.87 9.44 -2.03
C PHE A 353 21.88 10.51 -3.12
N ASP A 354 22.29 10.19 -4.35
CA ASP A 354 22.34 11.16 -5.45
C ASP A 354 21.05 11.23 -6.29
N ASP A 355 20.13 10.28 -6.10
CA ASP A 355 18.85 10.23 -6.81
C ASP A 355 18.09 11.57 -6.81
N PRO A 356 17.26 11.84 -7.84
CA PRO A 356 16.39 13.00 -7.88
C PRO A 356 15.37 12.96 -6.74
N LYS A 357 15.40 13.99 -5.90
CA LYS A 357 14.64 14.10 -4.64
C LYS A 357 13.29 14.78 -4.84
N VAL A 358 12.35 14.49 -3.95
CA VAL A 358 11.03 15.12 -3.91
C VAL A 358 10.72 15.56 -2.49
N GLU A 359 10.27 16.80 -2.34
CA GLU A 359 9.99 17.38 -1.03
C GLU A 359 8.76 16.73 -0.38
N THR A 360 8.88 16.39 0.90
CA THR A 360 7.82 15.72 1.67
C THR A 360 6.86 16.70 2.34
N ILE A 361 5.76 16.18 2.87
CA ILE A 361 4.72 17.00 3.51
C ILE A 361 5.23 17.73 4.75
N VAL A 362 6.11 17.13 5.55
CA VAL A 362 6.66 17.79 6.76
C VAL A 362 7.69 18.84 6.41
N GLU A 363 8.48 18.62 5.36
CA GLU A 363 9.40 19.62 4.81
C GLU A 363 8.63 20.84 4.31
N ILE A 364 7.59 20.62 3.50
CA ILE A 364 6.71 21.70 3.01
C ILE A 364 6.00 22.39 4.19
N PHE A 365 5.46 21.60 5.13
CA PHE A 365 4.74 22.12 6.29
C PHE A 365 5.64 23.03 7.14
N ARG A 366 6.86 22.59 7.45
CA ARG A 366 7.84 23.39 8.20
C ARG A 366 8.29 24.62 7.42
N ARG A 367 8.55 24.49 6.11
CA ARG A 367 8.95 25.60 5.25
C ARG A 367 7.89 26.70 5.21
N ILE A 368 6.62 26.35 5.05
CA ILE A 368 5.51 27.30 4.85
C ILE A 368 4.91 27.80 6.17
N THR A 369 4.63 26.90 7.11
CA THR A 369 3.86 27.25 8.32
C THR A 369 4.75 27.53 9.52
N LYS A 370 5.98 27.01 9.51
CA LYS A 370 6.88 26.95 10.68
C LYS A 370 6.28 26.19 11.87
N GLY A 371 5.27 25.35 11.63
CA GLY A 371 4.64 24.51 12.64
C GLY A 371 5.52 23.35 13.12
N ALA A 372 5.08 22.69 14.17
CA ALA A 372 5.77 21.55 14.77
C ALA A 372 5.46 20.25 14.01
N TRP A 373 6.41 19.32 13.96
CA TRP A 373 6.12 17.99 13.42
C TRP A 373 6.72 16.90 14.29
N GLY A 374 6.13 15.71 14.26
CA GLY A 374 6.68 14.57 14.97
C GLY A 374 6.26 13.23 14.38
N ALA A 375 6.95 12.20 14.83
CA ALA A 375 6.69 10.81 14.45
C ALA A 375 6.75 9.91 15.69
N VAL A 376 5.80 9.00 15.75
CA VAL A 376 5.68 7.95 16.77
C VAL A 376 5.57 6.62 16.04
N SER A 377 6.32 5.60 16.46
CA SER A 377 6.23 4.26 15.89
C SER A 377 6.50 3.18 16.92
N THR A 378 5.86 2.02 16.79
CA THR A 378 6.23 0.80 17.51
C THR A 378 7.46 0.09 16.91
N ALA A 379 7.99 0.57 15.78
CA ALA A 379 9.20 0.08 15.13
C ALA A 379 10.48 0.85 15.52
N PHE A 380 11.58 0.50 14.84
CA PHE A 380 12.71 1.39 14.67
C PHE A 380 12.27 2.76 14.18
N LEU A 381 12.82 3.82 14.77
CA LEU A 381 12.65 5.16 14.23
C LEU A 381 13.29 5.34 12.85
N ALA A 382 14.27 4.50 12.51
CA ALA A 382 14.90 4.44 11.20
C ALA A 382 14.16 3.53 10.19
N ASP A 383 13.07 2.85 10.60
CA ASP A 383 12.26 2.05 9.68
C ASP A 383 11.60 2.96 8.63
N ALA A 384 11.17 2.36 7.53
CA ALA A 384 10.71 3.07 6.35
C ALA A 384 9.61 4.10 6.64
N THR A 385 8.55 3.71 7.34
CA THR A 385 7.36 4.52 7.56
C THR A 385 7.62 5.81 8.36
N PRO A 386 8.35 5.81 9.50
CA PRO A 386 8.72 7.04 10.19
C PRO A 386 9.77 7.83 9.43
N ILE A 387 10.77 7.16 8.87
CA ILE A 387 11.93 7.86 8.33
C ILE A 387 11.66 8.49 6.97
N ALA A 388 10.73 7.96 6.18
CA ALA A 388 10.33 8.52 4.88
C ALA A 388 9.71 9.92 4.99
N LEU A 389 9.34 10.40 6.18
CA LEU A 389 8.94 11.80 6.38
C LEU A 389 10.06 12.77 6.01
N THR A 390 11.33 12.40 6.18
CA THR A 390 12.48 13.28 5.87
C THR A 390 13.61 12.57 5.13
N GLY A 391 13.47 11.27 4.89
CA GLY A 391 14.49 10.44 4.26
C GLY A 391 14.49 10.58 2.74
N HIS A 392 15.67 10.82 2.18
CA HIS A 392 15.90 10.85 0.73
C HIS A 392 17.01 9.86 0.38
N THR A 393 16.63 8.65 -0.06
CA THR A 393 17.56 7.60 -0.48
C THR A 393 16.89 6.54 -1.34
N ARG A 394 17.67 5.88 -2.20
CA ARG A 394 17.27 4.66 -2.92
C ARG A 394 17.03 3.47 -2.00
N ARG A 395 17.68 3.43 -0.84
CA ARG A 395 17.80 2.22 -0.02
C ARG A 395 17.35 2.46 1.41
N ARG A 396 16.24 1.85 1.80
CA ARG A 396 15.74 1.88 3.18
C ARG A 396 16.69 1.36 4.25
N ALA A 397 17.65 0.51 3.89
CA ALA A 397 18.62 -0.07 4.82
C ALA A 397 19.70 0.91 5.30
N GLU A 398 19.76 2.13 4.77
CA GLU A 398 20.76 3.16 5.16
C GLU A 398 20.41 3.86 6.49
N TYR A 399 20.03 3.08 7.51
CA TYR A 399 19.42 3.55 8.75
C TYR A 399 20.19 4.67 9.45
N GLY A 400 21.51 4.53 9.60
CA GLY A 400 22.33 5.55 10.26
C GLY A 400 22.25 6.90 9.53
N ALA A 401 22.51 6.90 8.22
CA ALA A 401 22.45 8.13 7.42
C ALA A 401 21.07 8.77 7.44
N LEU A 402 20.01 7.95 7.50
CA LEU A 402 18.65 8.42 7.57
C LEU A 402 18.30 9.07 8.91
N ILE A 403 18.80 8.56 10.04
CA ILE A 403 18.68 9.24 11.34
C ILE A 403 19.43 10.59 11.33
N ASP A 404 20.58 10.66 10.66
CA ASP A 404 21.28 11.94 10.46
C ASP A 404 20.44 12.93 9.67
N GLN A 405 19.82 12.48 8.56
CA GLN A 405 18.90 13.30 7.77
C GLN A 405 17.70 13.75 8.60
N ALA A 406 17.11 12.90 9.43
CA ALA A 406 15.99 13.27 10.29
C ALA A 406 16.36 14.37 11.30
N LEU A 407 17.60 14.40 11.81
CA LEU A 407 18.05 15.43 12.75
C LEU A 407 18.54 16.70 12.05
N HIS A 408 19.33 16.56 10.98
CA HIS A 408 20.10 17.65 10.35
C HIS A 408 19.57 18.10 8.99
N GLY A 409 18.65 17.35 8.38
CA GLY A 409 18.29 17.48 6.98
C GLY A 409 19.41 17.03 6.06
N LEU A 410 19.21 17.22 4.75
CA LEU A 410 20.26 16.97 3.76
C LEU A 410 21.35 18.04 3.84
N THR A 411 22.55 17.62 4.27
CA THR A 411 23.72 18.49 4.43
C THR A 411 24.59 18.54 3.16
N ASN A 412 24.59 17.47 2.37
CA ASN A 412 25.39 17.36 1.14
C ASN A 412 24.74 18.06 -0.07
N TYR A 413 23.46 18.43 0.02
CA TYR A 413 22.70 19.05 -1.04
C TYR A 413 21.98 20.30 -0.54
N SER A 414 21.79 21.29 -1.41
CA SER A 414 20.92 22.42 -1.08
C SER A 414 19.46 21.96 -1.08
N TRP A 415 18.91 21.62 0.08
CA TRP A 415 17.54 21.12 0.20
C TRP A 415 16.69 21.92 1.19
N THR A 416 15.44 21.50 1.43
CA THR A 416 14.57 22.09 2.46
C THR A 416 15.12 21.82 3.85
N GLN A 417 15.18 22.87 4.66
CA GLN A 417 15.58 22.78 6.06
C GLN A 417 14.32 22.59 6.91
N HIS A 418 14.22 21.46 7.59
CA HIS A 418 13.11 21.13 8.50
C HIS A 418 13.51 21.21 9.99
N ASP A 419 14.78 21.52 10.30
CA ASP A 419 15.35 21.69 11.65
C ASP A 419 15.20 20.48 12.59
N GLY A 420 14.86 19.30 12.08
CA GLY A 420 14.56 18.09 12.85
C GLY A 420 13.16 18.06 13.51
N PRO A 421 12.73 16.88 13.99
CA PRO A 421 11.41 16.67 14.59
C PRO A 421 11.26 17.42 15.91
N ASP A 422 10.07 17.88 16.24
CA ASP A 422 9.78 18.36 17.60
C ASP A 422 9.48 17.19 18.55
N VAL A 423 8.98 16.07 18.03
CA VAL A 423 8.80 14.80 18.74
C VAL A 423 9.27 13.61 17.89
N PHE A 424 10.05 12.70 18.46
CA PHE A 424 10.44 11.47 17.79
C PHE A 424 10.46 10.30 18.78
N PHE A 425 9.45 9.44 18.76
CA PHE A 425 9.27 8.34 19.74
C PHE A 425 9.18 6.97 19.07
N GLY A 426 9.99 6.02 19.52
CA GLY A 426 9.95 4.64 19.04
C GLY A 426 11.09 3.80 19.59
N ALA A 427 11.61 2.87 18.80
CA ALA A 427 12.75 2.04 19.16
C ALA A 427 13.88 2.12 18.11
N GLY A 428 14.72 1.10 18.01
CA GLY A 428 15.93 1.11 17.18
C GLY A 428 17.11 1.81 17.83
N ALA A 429 17.31 1.59 19.14
CA ALA A 429 18.41 2.17 19.89
C ALA A 429 19.80 1.94 19.28
N GLU A 430 19.99 0.88 18.50
CA GLU A 430 21.24 0.56 17.81
C GLU A 430 21.68 1.57 16.74
N GLN A 431 20.76 2.44 16.29
CA GLN A 431 21.09 3.59 15.46
C GLN A 431 21.45 4.84 16.28
N PHE A 432 21.22 4.83 17.60
CA PHE A 432 21.38 6.00 18.47
C PHE A 432 22.61 5.97 19.36
N TYR A 433 22.89 4.87 20.05
CA TYR A 433 24.12 4.78 20.86
C TYR A 433 25.35 4.65 19.98
N ALA A 434 26.49 5.18 20.43
CA ALA A 434 27.75 5.08 19.69
C ALA A 434 28.12 3.63 19.40
N GLY A 435 28.19 3.28 18.12
CA GLY A 435 28.49 1.90 17.70
C GLY A 435 28.36 1.70 16.20
N LYS A 436 28.49 0.44 15.75
CA LYS A 436 28.45 0.11 14.31
C LYS A 436 27.11 0.41 13.63
N GLY A 437 26.00 0.43 14.38
CA GLY A 437 24.67 0.73 13.84
C GLY A 437 24.39 2.23 13.68
N SER A 438 25.01 3.07 14.52
CA SER A 438 24.91 4.53 14.44
C SER A 438 25.70 5.12 13.27
N TYR A 439 25.25 6.25 12.74
CA TYR A 439 25.93 6.92 11.63
C TYR A 439 27.35 7.33 12.02
N GLN A 440 28.34 6.79 11.30
CA GLN A 440 29.76 7.03 11.54
C GLN A 440 30.22 6.71 12.98
N GLY A 441 29.50 5.85 13.72
CA GLY A 441 29.84 5.52 15.10
C GLY A 441 29.55 6.61 16.14
N LYS A 442 28.77 7.64 15.79
CA LYS A 442 28.48 8.78 16.67
C LYS A 442 27.36 8.46 17.65
N ASP A 443 27.40 9.12 18.81
CA ASP A 443 26.30 9.10 19.77
C ASP A 443 25.21 10.10 19.35
N TYR A 444 24.08 9.59 18.86
CA TYR A 444 22.93 10.42 18.51
C TYR A 444 22.09 10.80 19.72
N TYR A 445 22.15 10.11 20.86
CA TYR A 445 21.53 10.64 22.08
C TYR A 445 22.17 11.97 22.46
N GLU A 446 23.50 12.05 22.37
CA GLU A 446 24.23 13.31 22.58
C GLU A 446 23.92 14.33 21.48
N ALA A 447 23.88 13.93 20.20
CA ALA A 447 23.57 14.84 19.10
C ALA A 447 22.18 15.48 19.22
N PHE A 448 21.16 14.69 19.60
CA PHE A 448 19.82 15.20 19.87
C PHE A 448 19.80 16.08 21.14
N ALA A 449 20.47 15.66 22.23
CA ALA A 449 20.55 16.46 23.45
C ALA A 449 21.19 17.84 23.20
N ASN A 450 22.24 17.90 22.37
CA ASN A 450 22.92 19.13 21.96
C ASN A 450 22.02 20.06 21.13
N LYS A 451 20.98 19.53 20.46
CA LYS A 451 19.92 20.33 19.82
C LYS A 451 18.75 20.67 20.76
N GLY A 452 18.90 20.44 22.07
CA GLY A 452 17.93 20.82 23.09
C GLY A 452 16.76 19.84 23.27
N TYR A 453 16.94 18.58 22.86
CA TYR A 453 15.92 17.53 23.07
C TYR A 453 16.01 16.97 24.49
N THR A 454 14.84 16.71 25.07
CA THR A 454 14.72 15.85 26.26
C THR A 454 14.76 14.40 25.81
N ILE A 455 15.70 13.62 26.34
CA ILE A 455 15.89 12.20 25.96
C ILE A 455 15.20 11.30 26.98
N SER A 456 14.31 10.43 26.50
CA SER A 456 13.60 9.43 27.32
C SER A 456 13.89 8.03 26.81
N LEU A 457 14.32 7.14 27.71
CA LEU A 457 14.68 5.76 27.37
C LEU A 457 13.73 4.71 27.97
N ASN A 458 12.67 5.14 28.65
CA ASN A 458 11.65 4.28 29.24
C ASN A 458 10.34 5.05 29.43
N LYS A 459 9.27 4.33 29.75
CA LYS A 459 7.94 4.90 30.00
C LYS A 459 7.96 5.91 31.15
N THR A 460 8.62 5.59 32.25
CA THR A 460 8.67 6.48 33.43
C THR A 460 9.30 7.85 33.10
N ALA A 461 10.29 7.88 32.22
CA ALA A 461 10.93 9.11 31.75
C ALA A 461 10.04 9.85 30.73
N LEU A 462 9.38 9.12 29.83
CA LEU A 462 8.43 9.68 28.86
C LEU A 462 7.31 10.46 29.55
N ASP A 463 6.76 9.92 30.65
CA ASP A 463 5.68 10.57 31.40
C ASP A 463 6.09 11.92 32.02
N LYS A 464 7.40 12.14 32.20
CA LYS A 464 7.97 13.31 32.89
C LYS A 464 8.63 14.33 31.96
N ILE A 465 8.51 14.17 30.64
CA ILE A 465 9.15 15.10 29.71
C ILE A 465 8.56 16.50 29.84
N ASP A 466 9.42 17.50 29.62
CA ASP A 466 9.02 18.89 29.52
C ASP A 466 8.42 19.15 28.14
N VAL A 467 7.09 19.35 28.09
CA VAL A 467 6.33 19.53 26.85
C VAL A 467 6.70 20.80 26.08
N SER A 468 7.36 21.77 26.71
CA SER A 468 7.85 22.98 26.03
C SER A 468 9.09 22.72 25.16
N LYS A 469 9.82 21.63 25.42
CA LYS A 469 11.05 21.26 24.72
C LYS A 469 10.79 20.20 23.66
N ARG A 470 11.72 20.08 22.73
CA ARG A 470 11.72 18.94 21.80
C ARG A 470 11.97 17.65 22.57
N ALA A 471 11.45 16.53 22.08
CA ALA A 471 11.54 15.26 22.78
C ALA A 471 11.99 14.13 21.86
N LEU A 472 12.98 13.36 22.31
CA LEU A 472 13.40 12.09 21.71
C LEU A 472 13.08 10.97 22.71
N GLY A 473 12.44 9.92 22.23
CA GLY A 473 12.09 8.73 22.99
C GLY A 473 12.55 7.48 22.26
N VAL A 474 13.52 6.77 22.81
CA VAL A 474 14.02 5.51 22.22
C VAL A 474 14.04 4.44 23.29
N PHE A 475 13.10 3.52 23.22
CA PHE A 475 12.73 2.70 24.40
C PHE A 475 13.41 1.33 24.44
N CYS A 476 13.87 0.81 23.30
CA CYS A 476 14.62 -0.44 23.23
C CYS A 476 15.46 -0.55 21.95
N GLN A 477 16.37 -1.53 21.90
CA GLN A 477 16.92 -2.04 20.64
C GLN A 477 15.85 -2.85 19.89
N SER A 478 15.99 -3.00 18.58
CA SER A 478 14.97 -3.64 17.74
C SER A 478 13.62 -2.91 17.78
N ASN A 479 12.52 -3.58 17.42
CA ASN A 479 11.16 -3.06 17.54
C ASN A 479 10.65 -3.11 18.98
N LEU A 480 9.64 -2.31 19.29
CA LEU A 480 8.92 -2.47 20.54
C LEU A 480 8.25 -3.86 20.57
N PRO A 481 8.29 -4.56 21.72
CA PRO A 481 7.45 -5.72 21.98
C PRO A 481 5.97 -5.43 21.67
N VAL A 482 5.32 -6.40 21.02
CA VAL A 482 3.90 -6.34 20.64
C VAL A 482 2.99 -6.17 21.85
N TRP A 483 1.74 -5.74 21.62
CA TRP A 483 0.77 -5.51 22.69
C TRP A 483 0.53 -6.76 23.55
N LEU A 484 0.43 -7.95 22.93
CA LEU A 484 0.25 -9.21 23.65
C LEU A 484 1.41 -9.47 24.62
N ASP A 485 2.66 -9.29 24.21
CA ASP A 485 3.82 -9.55 25.07
C ASP A 485 3.92 -8.51 26.19
N ARG A 486 3.49 -7.26 25.97
CA ARG A 486 3.47 -6.24 27.03
C ARG A 486 2.35 -6.43 28.06
N ASN A 487 1.19 -6.93 27.66
CA ASN A 487 -0.02 -6.91 28.49
C ASN A 487 -0.52 -8.31 28.90
N VAL A 488 -0.27 -9.33 28.09
CA VAL A 488 -0.79 -10.69 28.27
C VAL A 488 0.31 -11.67 28.68
N TYR A 489 1.48 -11.57 28.04
CA TYR A 489 2.64 -12.42 28.29
C TYR A 489 3.89 -11.61 28.69
N PRO A 490 3.83 -10.79 29.76
CA PRO A 490 4.95 -9.90 30.18
C PRO A 490 6.22 -10.64 30.57
N GLU A 491 6.14 -11.95 30.84
CA GLU A 491 7.32 -12.78 31.10
C GLU A 491 8.24 -12.86 29.87
N ASN A 492 7.69 -12.79 28.64
CA ASN A 492 8.47 -12.79 27.40
C ASN A 492 9.45 -11.60 27.33
N LEU A 493 9.12 -10.49 28.00
CA LEU A 493 9.98 -9.31 28.02
C LEU A 493 11.34 -9.58 28.67
N LYS A 494 11.42 -10.54 29.59
CA LYS A 494 12.66 -10.88 30.34
C LYS A 494 13.67 -11.67 29.49
N ASP A 495 13.23 -12.24 28.38
CA ASP A 495 14.09 -12.99 27.47
C ASP A 495 14.69 -12.10 26.37
N PHE A 496 14.13 -10.90 26.18
CA PHE A 496 14.65 -9.94 25.22
C PHE A 496 15.94 -9.29 25.71
N LYS A 497 16.91 -9.16 24.81
CA LYS A 497 18.18 -8.46 25.02
C LYS A 497 18.14 -7.15 24.25
N ASN A 498 17.45 -6.16 24.80
CA ASN A 498 17.04 -4.99 24.05
C ASN A 498 17.20 -3.66 24.82
N ASP A 499 18.17 -3.58 25.72
CA ASP A 499 18.49 -2.35 26.46
C ASP A 499 18.69 -1.15 25.51
N PRO A 500 17.95 -0.03 25.69
CA PRO A 500 18.09 1.16 24.86
C PRO A 500 19.47 1.85 24.91
N LYS A 501 20.35 1.44 25.82
CA LYS A 501 21.73 1.94 25.93
C LYS A 501 22.76 1.05 25.22
N GLY A 502 22.32 -0.01 24.54
CA GLY A 502 23.20 -0.95 23.82
C GLY A 502 23.76 -2.08 24.69
N GLY A 503 23.23 -2.28 25.90
CA GLY A 503 23.51 -3.44 26.73
C GLY A 503 22.74 -4.70 26.30
N ASN A 504 22.90 -5.78 27.06
CA ASN A 504 22.19 -7.05 26.86
C ASN A 504 21.03 -7.25 27.86
N ASP A 505 20.71 -6.22 28.65
CA ASP A 505 19.62 -6.26 29.60
C ASP A 505 18.26 -6.13 28.87
N SER A 506 17.20 -6.56 29.53
CA SER A 506 15.84 -6.46 29.03
C SER A 506 15.23 -5.10 29.33
N ALA A 507 14.60 -4.49 28.33
CA ALA A 507 13.79 -3.29 28.50
C ALA A 507 12.40 -3.68 29.05
N LEU A 508 12.19 -3.47 30.35
CA LEU A 508 10.94 -3.86 31.04
C LEU A 508 9.94 -2.70 31.23
N ASP A 509 10.42 -1.45 31.23
CA ASP A 509 9.59 -0.24 31.42
C ASP A 509 9.30 0.44 30.07
N LEU A 510 8.45 -0.20 29.26
CA LEU A 510 8.15 0.20 27.89
C LEU A 510 6.78 0.89 27.77
N PRO A 511 6.67 2.03 27.05
CA PRO A 511 5.37 2.60 26.71
C PRO A 511 4.71 1.81 25.58
N GLY A 512 3.39 1.92 25.44
CA GLY A 512 2.68 1.48 24.23
C GLY A 512 2.49 2.61 23.23
N LEU A 513 1.87 2.26 22.10
CA LEU A 513 1.56 3.24 21.05
C LEU A 513 0.70 4.37 21.60
N LYS A 514 -0.31 4.02 22.40
CA LYS A 514 -1.20 4.97 23.06
C LYS A 514 -0.45 5.99 23.90
N GLU A 515 0.40 5.54 24.83
CA GLU A 515 1.13 6.46 25.71
C GLU A 515 2.08 7.38 24.93
N MET A 516 2.78 6.84 23.92
CA MET A 516 3.67 7.63 23.08
C MET A 516 2.90 8.69 22.28
N THR A 517 1.78 8.32 21.65
CA THR A 517 0.99 9.24 20.81
C THR A 517 0.33 10.34 21.63
N LEU A 518 -0.28 10.02 22.77
CA LEU A 518 -0.89 11.04 23.63
C LEU A 518 0.14 12.06 24.12
N LYS A 519 1.34 11.57 24.49
CA LYS A 519 2.44 12.45 24.90
C LYS A 519 2.96 13.30 23.73
N ALA A 520 3.04 12.72 22.52
CA ALA A 520 3.45 13.45 21.33
C ALA A 520 2.49 14.59 21.00
N VAL A 521 1.18 14.37 21.12
CA VAL A 521 0.15 15.40 20.92
C VAL A 521 0.34 16.58 21.89
N GLU A 522 0.62 16.30 23.17
CA GLU A 522 0.87 17.37 24.16
C GLU A 522 2.07 18.25 23.77
N VAL A 523 3.21 17.64 23.45
CA VAL A 523 4.44 18.37 23.07
C VAL A 523 4.22 19.15 21.78
N LEU A 524 3.61 18.53 20.77
CA LEU A 524 3.38 19.15 19.46
C LEU A 524 2.36 20.28 19.53
N HIS A 525 1.33 20.15 20.36
CA HIS A 525 0.36 21.21 20.60
C HIS A 525 1.03 22.43 21.24
N GLU A 526 1.78 22.23 22.32
CA GLU A 526 2.51 23.31 23.02
C GLU A 526 3.51 24.01 22.09
N ARG A 527 4.33 23.24 21.37
CA ARG A 527 5.38 23.80 20.51
C ARG A 527 4.87 24.34 19.19
N GLY A 528 3.79 23.75 18.65
CA GLY A 528 3.16 24.18 17.41
C GLY A 528 2.34 25.46 17.58
N GLY A 529 1.72 25.66 18.75
CA GLY A 529 0.92 26.84 19.08
C GLY A 529 -0.05 27.23 17.95
N ASP A 530 -0.05 28.50 17.55
CA ASP A 530 -0.89 29.00 16.45
C ASP A 530 -0.49 28.50 15.06
N LYS A 531 0.72 27.96 14.92
CA LYS A 531 1.20 27.42 13.64
C LYS A 531 0.65 26.02 13.37
N GLY A 532 0.23 25.30 14.42
CA GLY A 532 -0.28 23.94 14.35
C GLY A 532 0.82 22.89 14.23
N PHE A 533 0.41 21.63 14.07
CA PHE A 533 1.33 20.51 13.98
C PHE A 533 0.95 19.41 12.98
N PHE A 534 1.95 18.63 12.59
CA PHE A 534 1.78 17.36 11.87
C PHE A 534 2.33 16.21 12.72
N LEU A 535 1.53 15.19 12.98
CA LEU A 535 1.94 13.99 13.69
C LEU A 535 1.70 12.77 12.82
N MET A 536 2.71 11.91 12.68
CA MET A 536 2.53 10.54 12.20
C MET A 536 2.63 9.58 13.39
N SER A 537 1.70 8.62 13.48
CA SER A 537 1.66 7.60 14.55
C SER A 537 1.46 6.20 13.94
N GLU A 538 2.44 5.33 14.10
CA GLU A 538 2.48 4.02 13.42
C GLU A 538 2.33 2.83 14.38
N ALA A 539 1.40 1.93 14.06
CA ALA A 539 1.34 0.56 14.57
C ALA A 539 2.06 -0.39 13.60
N ALA A 540 3.38 -0.47 13.72
CA ALA A 540 4.24 -1.14 12.74
C ALA A 540 4.24 -2.68 12.88
N SER A 541 3.92 -3.19 14.07
CA SER A 541 3.98 -4.62 14.32
C SER A 541 2.84 -5.40 13.68
N VAL A 542 1.78 -4.74 13.18
CA VAL A 542 0.73 -5.40 12.40
C VAL A 542 1.36 -6.12 11.19
N ASP A 543 2.16 -5.40 10.42
CA ASP A 543 2.98 -5.93 9.32
C ASP A 543 3.94 -7.03 9.75
N LYS A 544 4.76 -6.75 10.76
CA LYS A 544 5.84 -7.65 11.21
C LYS A 544 5.31 -9.00 11.67
N GLN A 545 4.17 -9.00 12.36
CA GLN A 545 3.53 -10.22 12.83
C GLN A 545 2.76 -10.92 11.71
N MET A 546 2.23 -10.20 10.72
CA MET A 546 1.67 -10.81 9.51
C MET A 546 2.74 -11.52 8.67
N HIS A 547 3.94 -10.95 8.53
CA HIS A 547 5.10 -11.62 7.94
C HIS A 547 5.48 -12.91 8.70
N ALA A 548 5.47 -12.86 10.04
CA ALA A 548 5.75 -14.01 10.88
C ALA A 548 4.64 -15.09 10.86
N LEU A 549 3.48 -14.81 10.25
CA LEU A 549 2.26 -15.62 10.32
C LEU A 549 1.67 -15.72 11.73
N ASP A 550 1.99 -14.77 12.62
CA ASP A 550 1.46 -14.65 13.98
C ASP A 550 0.28 -13.68 14.01
N TYR A 551 -0.88 -14.20 13.59
CA TYR A 551 -2.06 -13.39 13.38
C TYR A 551 -2.64 -12.83 14.69
N ASP A 552 -2.52 -13.54 15.80
CA ASP A 552 -3.04 -13.08 17.10
C ASP A 552 -2.29 -11.84 17.58
N ARG A 553 -0.95 -11.83 17.47
CA ARG A 553 -0.15 -10.63 17.79
C ARG A 553 -0.44 -9.49 16.82
N ALA A 554 -0.54 -9.78 15.52
CA ALA A 554 -0.87 -8.77 14.51
C ALA A 554 -2.24 -8.10 14.79
N LEU A 555 -3.27 -8.89 15.11
CA LEU A 555 -4.60 -8.38 15.44
C LEU A 555 -4.62 -7.66 16.79
N GLY A 556 -3.80 -8.08 17.76
CA GLY A 556 -3.62 -7.38 19.03
C GLY A 556 -3.04 -5.97 18.87
N ASP A 557 -2.01 -5.80 18.05
CA ASP A 557 -1.46 -4.48 17.74
C ASP A 557 -2.42 -3.62 16.89
N LEU A 558 -3.25 -4.23 16.04
CA LEU A 558 -4.34 -3.52 15.35
C LEU A 558 -5.41 -3.01 16.33
N LEU A 559 -5.72 -3.77 17.38
CA LEU A 559 -6.60 -3.29 18.47
C LEU A 559 -5.92 -2.20 19.31
N GLU A 560 -4.61 -2.27 19.53
CA GLU A 560 -3.86 -1.16 20.17
C GLU A 560 -3.92 0.12 19.33
N LEU A 561 -3.84 0.01 17.99
CA LEU A 561 -4.05 1.15 17.10
C LEU A 561 -5.46 1.75 17.29
N ASP A 562 -6.51 0.93 17.30
CA ASP A 562 -7.88 1.41 17.52
C ASP A 562 -8.06 2.11 18.87
N ASP A 563 -7.51 1.53 19.95
CA ASP A 563 -7.54 2.12 21.29
C ASP A 563 -6.72 3.43 21.35
N THR A 564 -5.62 3.51 20.61
CA THR A 564 -4.82 4.73 20.50
C THR A 564 -5.59 5.83 19.78
N VAL A 565 -6.21 5.52 18.63
CA VAL A 565 -7.05 6.49 17.89
C VAL A 565 -8.19 6.99 18.78
N ARG A 566 -8.84 6.10 19.54
CA ARG A 566 -9.89 6.44 20.50
C ARG A 566 -9.42 7.40 21.57
N ALA A 567 -8.28 7.10 22.19
CA ALA A 567 -7.71 7.92 23.24
C ALA A 567 -7.27 9.30 22.68
N THR A 568 -6.70 9.34 21.48
CA THR A 568 -6.29 10.59 20.84
C THR A 568 -7.49 11.47 20.49
N ILE A 569 -8.56 10.92 19.92
CA ILE A 569 -9.78 11.71 19.63
C ILE A 569 -10.32 12.32 20.92
N LYS A 570 -10.42 11.51 21.99
CA LYS A 570 -10.85 11.99 23.31
C LYS A 570 -9.94 13.10 23.85
N GLN A 571 -8.63 12.96 23.72
CA GLN A 571 -7.68 13.99 24.15
C GLN A 571 -7.85 15.29 23.34
N LEU A 572 -8.07 15.20 22.03
CA LEU A 572 -8.32 16.37 21.17
C LEU A 572 -9.64 17.08 21.52
N GLU A 573 -10.67 16.33 21.92
CA GLU A 573 -11.94 16.89 22.44
C GLU A 573 -11.71 17.61 23.78
N GLU A 574 -10.99 16.99 24.71
CA GLU A 574 -10.66 17.59 26.01
C GLU A 574 -9.80 18.85 25.87
N MET A 575 -8.97 18.92 24.83
CA MET A 575 -8.13 20.07 24.50
C MET A 575 -8.84 21.13 23.62
N ASP A 576 -10.10 20.90 23.21
CA ASP A 576 -10.87 21.81 22.34
C ASP A 576 -10.19 22.12 20.98
N ILE A 577 -9.50 21.13 20.40
CA ILE A 577 -8.80 21.28 19.10
C ILE A 577 -9.20 20.23 18.06
N LEU A 578 -10.19 19.38 18.36
CA LEU A 578 -10.68 18.37 17.41
C LEU A 578 -11.18 19.02 16.11
N ASP A 579 -11.95 20.12 16.21
CA ASP A 579 -12.49 20.84 15.05
C ASP A 579 -11.39 21.54 14.21
N GLU A 580 -10.18 21.71 14.76
CA GLU A 580 -9.03 22.26 14.05
C GLU A 580 -8.11 21.17 13.49
N THR A 581 -8.38 19.89 13.77
CA THR A 581 -7.49 18.76 13.52
C THR A 581 -8.09 17.78 12.53
N LEU A 582 -7.39 17.54 11.42
CA LEU A 582 -7.71 16.44 10.50
C LEU A 582 -7.04 15.16 11.01
N VAL A 583 -7.86 14.19 11.42
CA VAL A 583 -7.39 12.87 11.85
C VAL A 583 -7.64 11.88 10.73
N ILE A 584 -6.60 11.16 10.33
CA ILE A 584 -6.63 10.16 9.25
C ILE A 584 -6.08 8.85 9.80
N VAL A 585 -6.72 7.73 9.51
CA VAL A 585 -6.19 6.38 9.77
C VAL A 585 -6.12 5.64 8.44
N SER A 586 -4.96 5.06 8.14
CA SER A 586 -4.75 4.28 6.93
C SER A 586 -3.69 3.19 7.13
N ALA A 587 -3.42 2.42 6.08
CA ALA A 587 -2.18 1.67 5.92
C ALA A 587 -1.33 2.23 4.79
N ASP A 588 -0.09 1.77 4.71
CA ASP A 588 0.87 1.99 3.64
C ASP A 588 0.75 0.90 2.55
N HIS A 589 0.54 -0.35 2.97
CA HIS A 589 0.19 -1.50 2.14
C HIS A 589 -0.65 -2.51 2.93
N GLY A 590 -1.02 -3.62 2.30
CA GLY A 590 -1.90 -4.61 2.89
C GLY A 590 -1.32 -6.02 2.83
N HIS A 591 -1.53 -6.80 3.89
CA HIS A 591 -1.30 -8.25 3.86
C HIS A 591 -2.51 -9.04 3.35
N GLY A 592 -2.25 -10.12 2.61
CA GLY A 592 -3.28 -10.95 1.97
C GLY A 592 -4.07 -11.85 2.93
N PHE A 593 -4.41 -11.37 4.13
CA PHE A 593 -5.05 -12.09 5.22
C PHE A 593 -6.57 -12.23 5.04
N ASP A 594 -7.09 -13.42 5.35
CA ASP A 594 -8.51 -13.74 5.29
C ASP A 594 -8.90 -14.72 6.42
N VAL A 595 -10.19 -14.81 6.74
CA VAL A 595 -10.80 -15.72 7.72
C VAL A 595 -11.86 -16.57 7.04
N TRP A 596 -11.66 -17.88 6.99
CA TRP A 596 -12.56 -18.82 6.31
C TRP A 596 -13.45 -19.63 7.25
N GLY A 597 -13.27 -19.52 8.57
CA GLY A 597 -14.09 -20.22 9.55
C GLY A 597 -13.53 -20.15 10.97
N SER A 598 -13.83 -21.19 11.75
CA SER A 598 -13.23 -21.39 13.09
C SER A 598 -12.49 -22.72 13.16
N ALA A 599 -11.44 -22.82 13.96
CA ALA A 599 -10.74 -24.08 14.26
C ALA A 599 -11.06 -24.56 15.68
N ASP A 600 -11.53 -25.81 15.81
CA ASP A 600 -11.59 -26.50 17.11
C ASP A 600 -10.20 -26.99 17.50
N THR A 601 -9.47 -26.18 18.25
CA THR A 601 -8.04 -26.40 18.58
C THR A 601 -7.81 -27.63 19.46
N GLU A 602 -8.81 -28.03 20.26
CA GLU A 602 -8.77 -29.25 21.07
C GLU A 602 -8.97 -30.50 20.20
N TYR A 603 -9.90 -30.45 19.24
CA TYR A 603 -10.13 -31.56 18.31
C TYR A 603 -8.92 -31.75 17.38
N LEU A 604 -8.35 -30.66 16.85
CA LEU A 604 -7.17 -30.67 16.00
C LEU A 604 -6.00 -31.39 16.68
N ALA A 605 -5.69 -31.01 17.92
CA ALA A 605 -4.55 -31.58 18.67
C ALA A 605 -4.67 -33.09 18.95
N GLN A 606 -5.87 -33.66 18.89
CA GLN A 606 -6.10 -35.10 19.09
C GLN A 606 -5.92 -35.93 17.81
N GLN A 607 -5.91 -35.29 16.64
CA GLN A 607 -5.77 -35.99 15.36
C GLN A 607 -4.31 -36.32 15.05
N LYS A 608 -4.08 -37.44 14.36
CA LYS A 608 -2.74 -37.98 14.11
C LYS A 608 -2.18 -37.67 12.72
N ASP A 609 -3.05 -37.46 11.74
CA ASP A 609 -2.66 -37.15 10.36
C ASP A 609 -3.20 -35.78 9.92
N ASP A 610 -2.49 -35.15 8.99
CA ASP A 610 -2.76 -33.79 8.52
C ASP A 610 -4.16 -33.63 7.90
N ARG A 611 -4.70 -34.69 7.29
CA ARG A 611 -6.03 -34.62 6.67
C ARG A 611 -7.13 -34.62 7.72
N ALA A 612 -7.02 -35.47 8.74
CA ALA A 612 -7.93 -35.47 9.87
C ALA A 612 -7.84 -34.17 10.69
N LYS A 613 -6.64 -33.59 10.86
CA LYS A 613 -6.46 -32.28 11.53
C LYS A 613 -7.26 -31.18 10.85
N ARG A 614 -7.31 -31.17 9.51
CA ARG A 614 -8.09 -30.19 8.73
C ARG A 614 -9.60 -30.29 8.94
N ASP A 615 -10.12 -31.45 9.35
CA ASP A 615 -11.54 -31.60 9.70
C ASP A 615 -11.94 -30.83 10.98
N ALA A 616 -10.96 -30.31 11.74
CA ALA A 616 -11.18 -29.38 12.85
C ALA A 616 -11.68 -27.99 12.40
N ILE A 617 -11.53 -27.66 11.11
CA ILE A 617 -11.94 -26.37 10.56
C ILE A 617 -13.44 -26.39 10.28
N GLY A 618 -14.19 -25.67 11.10
CA GLY A 618 -15.61 -25.42 10.96
C GLY A 618 -15.89 -24.32 9.93
N VAL A 619 -16.57 -24.68 8.85
CA VAL A 619 -17.05 -23.75 7.80
C VAL A 619 -18.57 -23.53 7.89
N TYR A 620 -19.04 -22.37 7.43
CA TYR A 620 -20.47 -22.00 7.46
C TYR A 620 -21.08 -22.17 8.87
N GLU A 621 -22.20 -22.87 9.02
CA GLU A 621 -22.85 -23.12 10.33
C GLU A 621 -21.88 -23.77 11.34
N LYS A 622 -20.92 -24.58 10.87
CA LYS A 622 -19.95 -25.25 11.74
C LYS A 622 -18.88 -24.32 12.29
N SER A 623 -18.76 -23.08 11.79
CA SER A 623 -17.84 -22.09 12.37
C SER A 623 -18.30 -21.59 13.74
N GLY A 624 -19.56 -21.84 14.11
CA GLY A 624 -20.11 -21.45 15.40
C GLY A 624 -20.09 -19.93 15.65
N LEU A 625 -20.08 -19.56 16.92
CA LEU A 625 -20.02 -18.16 17.39
C LEU A 625 -18.65 -17.85 17.98
N SER A 626 -18.20 -16.60 17.84
CA SER A 626 -16.96 -16.12 18.46
C SER A 626 -16.99 -16.33 19.98
N GLN A 627 -15.93 -16.93 20.50
CA GLN A 627 -15.75 -17.20 21.93
C GLN A 627 -14.78 -16.24 22.62
N TYR A 628 -14.09 -15.38 21.87
CA TYR A 628 -13.06 -14.45 22.37
C TYR A 628 -13.56 -13.46 23.44
N THR A 629 -14.85 -13.12 23.42
CA THR A 629 -15.49 -12.23 24.41
C THR A 629 -16.32 -12.98 25.46
N SER A 630 -16.34 -14.31 25.42
CA SER A 630 -17.09 -15.14 26.36
C SER A 630 -16.20 -15.50 27.55
N GLN A 631 -16.61 -15.08 28.74
CA GLN A 631 -15.91 -15.47 29.98
C GLN A 631 -16.15 -16.95 30.26
N GLN A 632 -15.08 -17.74 30.33
CA GLN A 632 -15.14 -19.17 30.63
C GLN A 632 -14.80 -19.40 32.11
N PRO A 633 -15.62 -20.13 32.90
CA PRO A 633 -15.42 -20.30 34.34
C PRO A 633 -14.09 -20.97 34.76
N ASN A 634 -13.47 -21.72 33.85
CA ASN A 634 -12.28 -22.53 34.12
C ASN A 634 -11.10 -22.22 33.18
N LYS A 635 -11.13 -21.09 32.45
CA LYS A 635 -9.99 -20.61 31.65
C LYS A 635 -9.47 -19.30 32.21
N ILE A 636 -8.19 -19.02 31.94
CA ILE A 636 -7.57 -17.74 32.29
C ILE A 636 -8.26 -16.66 31.47
N ASN A 637 -8.93 -15.73 32.14
CA ASN A 637 -9.48 -14.54 31.53
C ASN A 637 -8.41 -13.44 31.61
N TYR A 638 -8.11 -12.83 30.47
CA TYR A 638 -7.05 -11.84 30.35
C TYR A 638 -7.48 -10.42 30.77
N GLY A 639 -8.74 -10.21 31.16
CA GLY A 639 -9.19 -9.00 31.85
C GLY A 639 -8.98 -7.69 31.09
N THR A 640 -8.95 -7.75 29.75
CA THR A 640 -8.44 -6.70 28.85
C THR A 640 -9.44 -5.56 28.55
N GLY A 641 -10.69 -5.67 29.01
CA GLY A 641 -11.73 -4.67 28.83
C GLY A 641 -12.71 -5.00 27.69
N VAL A 642 -13.42 -3.98 27.20
CA VAL A 642 -14.53 -4.14 26.23
C VAL A 642 -14.11 -4.01 24.76
N ASN A 643 -12.85 -3.60 24.52
CA ASN A 643 -12.28 -3.38 23.18
C ASN A 643 -11.21 -4.42 22.82
N PHE A 644 -10.92 -5.34 23.75
CA PHE A 644 -9.94 -6.41 23.62
C PHE A 644 -10.62 -7.73 24.04
N PRO A 645 -10.12 -8.88 23.58
CA PRO A 645 -10.75 -10.17 23.87
C PRO A 645 -10.52 -10.52 25.35
N SER A 646 -11.54 -11.10 25.98
CA SER A 646 -11.43 -11.63 27.35
C SER A 646 -10.67 -12.96 27.39
N ASP A 647 -10.71 -13.73 26.31
CA ASP A 647 -10.00 -15.00 26.15
C ASP A 647 -9.23 -14.98 24.80
N TRP A 648 -7.91 -15.02 24.85
CA TRP A 648 -7.04 -15.12 23.67
C TRP A 648 -6.87 -16.56 23.19
N GLU A 649 -7.24 -17.55 24.00
CA GLU A 649 -7.10 -18.98 23.69
C GLU A 649 -8.46 -19.72 23.74
N PRO A 650 -9.48 -19.26 22.99
CA PRO A 650 -10.75 -19.96 22.93
C PRO A 650 -10.56 -21.34 22.28
N ARG A 651 -11.47 -22.27 22.58
CA ARG A 651 -11.45 -23.60 21.93
C ARG A 651 -11.72 -23.47 20.43
N TYR A 652 -12.69 -22.64 20.07
CA TYR A 652 -13.01 -22.31 18.69
C TYR A 652 -12.33 -20.99 18.32
N ALA A 653 -11.11 -21.10 17.81
CA ALA A 653 -10.28 -19.97 17.38
C ALA A 653 -10.59 -19.58 15.94
N ILE A 654 -10.16 -18.39 15.51
CA ILE A 654 -10.24 -17.95 14.11
C ILE A 654 -9.41 -18.90 13.24
N ALA A 655 -10.03 -19.49 12.22
CA ALA A 655 -9.29 -20.18 11.17
C ALA A 655 -9.04 -19.16 10.04
N GLY A 656 -7.85 -18.57 10.07
CA GLY A 656 -7.43 -17.55 9.11
C GLY A 656 -5.97 -17.71 8.70
N GLY A 657 -5.57 -16.90 7.71
CA GLY A 657 -4.19 -16.89 7.22
C GLY A 657 -3.99 -16.03 5.99
N VAL A 658 -2.73 -15.87 5.60
CA VAL A 658 -2.34 -15.08 4.43
C VAL A 658 -2.18 -15.97 3.20
N GLY A 659 -2.68 -15.50 2.05
CA GLY A 659 -2.52 -16.21 0.78
C GLY A 659 -1.10 -16.21 0.20
N ALA A 660 -0.22 -15.36 0.73
CA ALA A 660 1.17 -15.18 0.33
C ALA A 660 2.09 -15.60 1.49
N ALA A 661 2.26 -16.91 1.67
CA ALA A 661 2.99 -17.52 2.79
C ALA A 661 3.99 -18.58 2.28
N PRO A 662 5.06 -18.86 3.05
CA PRO A 662 5.92 -20.01 2.83
C PRO A 662 5.21 -21.31 3.25
N ASP A 663 5.85 -22.45 2.99
CA ASP A 663 5.45 -23.71 3.62
C ASP A 663 5.55 -23.57 5.15
N HIS A 664 4.50 -23.92 5.89
CA HIS A 664 4.45 -23.80 7.35
C HIS A 664 3.53 -24.85 7.99
N ARG A 665 3.53 -24.93 9.32
CA ARG A 665 2.51 -25.69 10.09
C ARG A 665 1.45 -24.74 10.63
N GLU A 666 0.21 -25.20 10.72
CA GLU A 666 -0.86 -24.41 11.33
C GLU A 666 -1.64 -25.22 12.36
N ASP A 667 -1.82 -24.64 13.54
CA ASP A 667 -2.57 -25.21 14.67
C ASP A 667 -3.61 -24.24 15.27
N TYR A 668 -3.66 -23.00 14.77
CA TYR A 668 -4.55 -21.90 15.16
C TYR A 668 -4.52 -21.56 16.65
N LYS A 669 -3.37 -21.79 17.31
CA LYS A 669 -3.15 -21.43 18.71
C LYS A 669 -2.22 -20.23 18.83
N VAL A 670 -2.42 -19.47 19.90
CA VAL A 670 -1.51 -18.39 20.28
C VAL A 670 -0.15 -18.98 20.67
N HIS A 671 0.91 -18.48 20.03
CA HIS A 671 2.30 -18.85 20.37
C HIS A 671 2.79 -18.09 21.60
N LYS A 672 2.93 -18.78 22.74
CA LYS A 672 3.19 -18.10 24.03
C LYS A 672 4.62 -17.61 24.22
N ALA A 673 5.60 -18.27 23.58
CA ALA A 673 7.02 -18.00 23.77
C ALA A 673 7.58 -16.88 22.86
N GLY A 674 6.69 -16.09 22.25
CA GLY A 674 7.06 -15.02 21.32
C GLY A 674 6.51 -15.26 19.91
N PRO A 675 6.91 -14.41 18.94
CA PRO A 675 6.50 -14.52 17.55
C PRO A 675 6.85 -15.86 16.91
N ARG A 676 6.05 -16.25 15.93
CA ARG A 676 6.26 -17.45 15.12
C ARG A 676 7.50 -17.38 14.24
N LEU A 677 8.07 -18.55 13.97
CA LEU A 677 9.12 -18.74 12.97
C LEU A 677 8.68 -19.85 12.01
N PRO A 678 7.91 -19.53 10.96
CA PRO A 678 7.17 -20.53 10.17
C PRO A 678 8.08 -21.41 9.29
N ALA A 679 9.17 -20.85 8.78
CA ALA A 679 10.13 -21.57 7.95
C ALA A 679 11.58 -21.27 8.37
N VAL A 680 12.47 -22.23 8.10
CA VAL A 680 13.91 -22.19 8.44
C VAL A 680 14.75 -22.57 7.23
N PRO A 681 16.04 -22.18 7.16
CA PRO A 681 16.91 -22.57 6.06
C PRO A 681 16.96 -24.09 5.85
N GLY A 682 16.74 -24.52 4.62
CA GLY A 682 16.81 -25.91 4.19
C GLY A 682 18.25 -26.41 4.06
N PRO A 683 18.43 -27.73 3.83
CA PRO A 683 19.75 -28.38 3.81
C PRO A 683 20.66 -27.89 2.68
N HIS A 684 20.09 -27.28 1.64
CA HIS A 684 20.82 -26.77 0.47
C HIS A 684 21.06 -25.24 0.51
N GLY A 685 20.67 -24.56 1.59
CA GLY A 685 21.00 -23.16 1.89
C GLY A 685 20.33 -22.08 1.02
N HIS A 686 19.72 -22.45 -0.12
CA HIS A 686 19.01 -21.52 -1.01
C HIS A 686 17.49 -21.58 -0.88
N GLU A 687 16.98 -22.58 -0.17
CA GLU A 687 15.55 -22.79 0.06
C GLU A 687 15.25 -22.72 1.56
N HIS A 688 14.01 -22.36 1.89
CA HIS A 688 13.44 -22.48 3.22
C HIS A 688 12.45 -23.64 3.24
N VAL A 689 12.42 -24.33 4.38
CA VAL A 689 11.53 -25.45 4.64
C VAL A 689 10.73 -25.18 5.90
N VAL A 690 9.60 -25.89 6.06
CA VAL A 690 8.76 -25.84 7.26
C VAL A 690 9.62 -25.98 8.52
N ASN A 691 9.46 -25.06 9.47
CA ASN A 691 10.06 -25.21 10.79
C ASN A 691 9.37 -26.34 11.57
N ALA A 692 10.13 -27.35 11.99
CA ALA A 692 9.60 -28.49 12.74
C ALA A 692 9.25 -28.13 14.20
N GLU A 693 9.80 -27.05 14.74
CA GLU A 693 9.54 -26.57 16.10
C GLU A 693 8.34 -25.62 16.18
N ASP A 694 7.93 -25.04 15.05
CA ASP A 694 6.75 -24.16 14.96
C ASP A 694 5.49 -24.98 14.73
N GLY A 695 4.46 -24.77 15.57
CA GLY A 695 3.16 -25.43 15.42
C GLY A 695 3.25 -26.96 15.37
N VAL A 696 3.98 -27.57 16.31
CA VAL A 696 4.30 -29.01 16.33
C VAL A 696 3.05 -29.91 16.20
N ASP A 697 1.94 -29.49 16.82
CA ASP A 697 0.67 -30.20 16.77
C ASP A 697 -0.19 -29.87 15.53
N GLY A 698 0.27 -28.94 14.69
CA GLY A 698 -0.40 -28.48 13.47
C GLY A 698 -0.26 -29.43 12.29
N PHE A 699 -0.94 -29.09 11.20
CA PHE A 699 -0.81 -29.75 9.89
C PHE A 699 -0.02 -28.87 8.93
N ILE A 700 0.61 -29.47 7.92
CA ILE A 700 1.39 -28.71 6.93
C ILE A 700 0.45 -27.97 5.98
N VAL A 701 0.72 -26.68 5.79
CA VAL A 701 0.14 -25.81 4.77
C VAL A 701 1.22 -25.54 3.73
N ASN A 702 0.99 -25.98 2.50
CA ASN A 702 1.87 -25.66 1.39
C ASN A 702 1.74 -24.17 1.04
N GLY A 703 2.87 -23.49 0.98
CA GLY A 703 3.01 -22.09 0.61
C GLY A 703 2.78 -21.85 -0.88
N THR A 704 2.68 -20.56 -1.20
CA THR A 704 2.49 -20.06 -2.57
C THR A 704 3.69 -19.24 -3.04
N LEU A 705 4.63 -18.96 -2.14
CA LEU A 705 5.81 -18.15 -2.40
C LEU A 705 6.96 -18.97 -3.00
N PRO A 706 7.91 -18.31 -3.67
CA PRO A 706 9.18 -18.95 -4.03
C PRO A 706 9.83 -19.60 -2.81
N THR A 707 10.52 -20.72 -3.02
CA THR A 707 11.19 -21.46 -1.93
C THR A 707 12.29 -20.67 -1.24
N GLY A 708 12.74 -19.55 -1.81
CA GLY A 708 13.66 -18.61 -1.18
C GLY A 708 13.03 -17.76 -0.08
N GLU A 709 11.71 -17.66 0.00
CA GLU A 709 11.00 -16.83 1.00
C GLU A 709 10.75 -17.62 2.29
N ALA A 710 11.09 -17.02 3.43
CA ALA A 710 10.95 -17.65 4.75
C ALA A 710 9.71 -17.19 5.54
N GLN A 711 9.02 -16.17 5.04
CA GLN A 711 7.97 -15.43 5.75
C GLN A 711 6.87 -15.03 4.77
N GLY A 712 5.71 -14.61 5.31
CA GLY A 712 4.66 -14.02 4.49
C GLY A 712 5.17 -12.80 3.73
N VAL A 713 4.44 -12.32 2.72
CA VAL A 713 4.75 -11.06 2.04
C VAL A 713 3.50 -10.22 1.84
N HIS A 714 3.71 -8.94 1.50
CA HIS A 714 2.65 -7.99 1.23
C HIS A 714 1.74 -8.44 0.06
N SER A 715 0.62 -7.75 -0.12
CA SER A 715 -0.37 -8.02 -1.17
C SER A 715 -0.81 -6.74 -1.89
N LEU A 716 -1.36 -6.90 -3.11
CA LEU A 716 -1.94 -5.82 -3.94
C LEU A 716 -3.27 -5.26 -3.39
N THR A 717 -3.67 -5.62 -2.18
CA THR A 717 -4.96 -5.23 -1.63
C THR A 717 -5.04 -3.72 -1.43
N ASP A 718 -6.08 -3.07 -1.99
CA ASP A 718 -6.39 -1.68 -1.67
C ASP A 718 -6.63 -1.54 -0.16
N VAL A 719 -6.08 -0.51 0.46
CA VAL A 719 -6.14 -0.33 1.93
C VAL A 719 -7.12 0.79 2.31
N PRO A 720 -7.73 0.73 3.51
CA PRO A 720 -8.78 1.67 3.87
C PRO A 720 -8.18 3.01 4.29
N VAL A 721 -8.93 4.09 4.10
CA VAL A 721 -8.61 5.42 4.61
C VAL A 721 -9.81 5.95 5.38
N PHE A 722 -9.69 6.03 6.69
CA PHE A 722 -10.68 6.66 7.57
C PHE A 722 -10.28 8.11 7.79
N ALA A 723 -11.22 9.05 7.67
CA ALA A 723 -10.94 10.47 7.93
C ALA A 723 -12.04 11.16 8.75
N MET A 724 -11.62 12.02 9.69
CA MET A 724 -12.51 12.89 10.47
C MET A 724 -11.90 14.28 10.66
N GLY A 725 -12.76 15.29 10.84
CA GLY A 725 -12.38 16.68 11.02
C GLY A 725 -12.39 17.48 9.70
N PRO A 726 -11.68 18.61 9.63
CA PRO A 726 -11.68 19.46 8.44
C PRO A 726 -11.25 18.69 7.18
N CYS A 727 -11.97 18.88 6.07
CA CYS A 727 -11.71 18.23 4.77
C CYS A 727 -11.97 16.72 4.70
N GLN A 728 -12.55 16.10 5.73
CA GLN A 728 -12.84 14.66 5.77
C GLN A 728 -13.59 14.16 4.52
N GLU A 729 -14.49 14.97 3.94
CA GLU A 729 -15.31 14.63 2.78
C GLU A 729 -14.47 14.28 1.54
N SER A 730 -13.24 14.79 1.48
CA SER A 730 -12.34 14.53 0.35
C SER A 730 -11.74 13.13 0.35
N PHE A 731 -11.81 12.40 1.46
CA PHE A 731 -11.24 11.06 1.63
C PHE A 731 -12.24 9.93 1.31
N GLY A 732 -13.43 10.23 0.79
CA GLY A 732 -14.37 9.21 0.32
C GLY A 732 -14.00 8.67 -1.07
N GLY A 733 -14.38 7.42 -1.35
CA GLY A 733 -14.17 6.75 -2.65
C GLY A 733 -12.85 6.00 -2.76
N THR A 734 -12.47 5.63 -3.99
CA THR A 734 -11.20 4.92 -4.28
C THR A 734 -10.28 5.81 -5.10
N TYR A 735 -9.03 5.94 -4.68
CA TYR A 735 -8.04 6.83 -5.30
C TYR A 735 -6.62 6.28 -5.15
N ASN A 736 -5.62 6.99 -5.67
CA ASN A 736 -4.24 6.52 -5.61
C ASN A 736 -3.59 6.95 -4.28
N ASN A 737 -2.61 6.21 -3.74
CA ASN A 737 -2.00 6.58 -2.46
C ASN A 737 -1.41 8.01 -2.42
N VAL A 738 -0.88 8.48 -3.55
CA VAL A 738 -0.40 9.86 -3.72
C VAL A 738 -1.49 10.92 -3.49
N ASP A 739 -2.77 10.59 -3.69
CA ASP A 739 -3.86 11.52 -3.44
C ASP A 739 -4.04 11.82 -1.95
N VAL A 740 -3.61 10.93 -1.05
CA VAL A 740 -3.63 11.17 0.40
C VAL A 740 -2.75 12.38 0.74
N PHE A 741 -1.53 12.45 0.17
CA PHE A 741 -0.65 13.62 0.28
C PHE A 741 -1.35 14.90 -0.19
N TYR A 742 -1.94 14.88 -1.39
CA TYR A 742 -2.56 16.08 -1.95
C TYR A 742 -3.79 16.54 -1.15
N LYS A 743 -4.57 15.61 -0.61
CA LYS A 743 -5.71 15.93 0.27
C LYS A 743 -5.24 16.55 1.58
N MET A 744 -4.20 15.99 2.23
CA MET A 744 -3.58 16.57 3.42
C MET A 744 -3.00 17.96 3.14
N ALA A 745 -2.20 18.10 2.08
CA ALA A 745 -1.56 19.35 1.68
C ALA A 745 -2.59 20.44 1.34
N ALA A 746 -3.69 20.08 0.67
CA ALA A 746 -4.79 20.99 0.41
C ALA A 746 -5.48 21.45 1.70
N CYS A 747 -5.69 20.54 2.66
CA CYS A 747 -6.32 20.89 3.93
C CYS A 747 -5.44 21.79 4.82
N LEU A 748 -4.13 21.54 4.84
CA LEU A 748 -3.13 22.36 5.51
C LEU A 748 -2.82 23.68 4.77
N GLY A 749 -3.32 23.87 3.54
CA GLY A 749 -3.09 25.07 2.74
C GLY A 749 -1.64 25.24 2.28
N LEU A 750 -0.98 24.13 1.93
CA LEU A 750 0.44 24.05 1.57
C LEU A 750 0.72 24.32 0.08
N ALA A 751 -0.28 24.25 -0.80
CA ALA A 751 -0.12 24.58 -2.21
C ALA A 751 0.10 26.10 -2.39
N ARG A 752 1.34 26.56 -2.42
CA ARG A 752 1.70 27.99 -2.53
C ARG A 752 2.93 28.16 -3.42
N PRO A 753 2.97 29.20 -4.29
CA PRO A 753 4.17 29.51 -5.06
C PRO A 753 5.41 29.62 -4.17
N HIS A 754 6.51 29.02 -4.61
CA HIS A 754 7.80 29.18 -3.98
C HIS A 754 8.41 30.52 -4.40
N GLU A 755 8.57 31.44 -3.45
CA GLU A 755 9.32 32.69 -3.66
C GLU A 755 10.82 32.35 -3.66
N ARG A 756 11.50 32.54 -4.79
CA ARG A 756 12.95 32.41 -4.85
C ARG A 756 13.57 33.71 -4.36
N HIS A 757 14.24 33.66 -3.21
CA HIS A 757 15.10 34.74 -2.73
C HIS A 757 16.49 34.63 -3.33
#